data_AF-A0A947Y6G7-F1
#
_entry.id   AF-A0A947Y6G7-F1
#
_cell.length_a   1.000
_cell.length_b   1.000
_cell.length_c   1.000
_cell.angle_alpha   90.00
_cell.angle_beta   90.00
_cell.angle_gamma   90.00
#
_symmetry.space_group_name_H-M   'P 1'
#
loop_
_entity.id
_entity.type
_entity.pdbx_description
1 polymer ?
#
loop_
_entity_poly.entity_id
_entity_poly.type
_entity_poly.pdbx_seq_one_letter_code
_entity_poly.pdbx_strand_id
1 'polypeptide(L)'
;MFAKLAPWLIYPATMGFCLGLYHALHTQGIALPWAMYLPAFAGAALVTVLELNFPHRRAWQPDRTTVANDLAYMTLVQMLLPPGVAMLFVLLLIEPLHAAGLTTSILWPHAWPVWAQVALMLLAADFLRYWLHRAAHRYPLLWRLHAVHHSPDRLYWLNVGRFHPLEKALQMAFDTLPFMLLGVGAEVIALYFVFYAVNGFFQHSNIRMRFGWLNWLVSSAELHRWHHARKPEESDNNFGNNLIVWDVLFGTRYLPSDRDSDDLGLPNHAYPASFLAQLRTPFVAQIDKHPIPLPTLASGFRRLALRGLMAFYGWRDWRPFARLARNPEAAQLKALQTILRRNRDSRFGREHGFAAISDIETYRARVPVQQYDGLRPYIEAQMAGEAALTTDLPVLYALTSGTTGTPKTIPVLRETLRQHRRSQRLYTWLQYRACPRAFGGPALGLVGSAVEDRTAQGAPIGSVSGTLYASMPTFMRARYVAPSEVFSIADYDLKYRTLAQLALRHPDLAYLAGANPSSFLRMQAILNEHRGTLIEGVEAGRFAGWDDFPPELQRALAPSTQPMPKRAAKLQALPAPLTFASVWPNLQLLATWTGGSCGIALGRLASDLPPACTVFDIGYLSTEFRGTFTLEPGHATGLPLLDQHYYEFVEQAAWDAGRLDFLGLHELVDGPLYYVVVTTASGLYRYFMNDLVIVDGRLAATPLLRFVQKGRGVTSITGEKLYEGQVIDAMRELEAAHHAAFYLLLADESASRYRLYLEPGGTCDADMLAEALDRALASRNIEYRDKRASGRLHAPVITILRPGVGDAFKQHTLARGQREGQFKYLALQYLRECAFDFDTWRQG
;
A
#
# COMPACT_ATOMS: atom_id res chain seq x y z
N MET A 1 -36.00 -11.87 -21.17
CA MET A 1 -35.37 -10.55 -20.93
C MET A 1 -35.83 -9.94 -19.59
N PHE A 2 -37.14 -9.87 -19.32
CA PHE A 2 -37.71 -9.31 -18.09
C PHE A 2 -37.15 -9.92 -16.79
N ALA A 3 -37.05 -11.25 -16.68
CA ALA A 3 -36.51 -11.91 -15.48
C ALA A 3 -35.04 -11.57 -15.15
N LYS A 4 -34.23 -11.17 -16.14
CA LYS A 4 -32.83 -10.75 -15.93
C LYS A 4 -32.71 -9.27 -15.51
N LEU A 5 -33.66 -8.43 -15.94
CA LEU A 5 -33.69 -6.99 -15.66
C LEU A 5 -34.51 -6.64 -14.41
N ALA A 6 -35.49 -7.48 -14.04
CA ALA A 6 -36.39 -7.24 -12.92
C ALA A 6 -35.66 -6.90 -11.60
N PRO A 7 -34.59 -7.61 -11.17
CA PRO A 7 -33.88 -7.27 -9.93
C PRO A 7 -33.30 -5.84 -9.90
N TRP A 8 -33.05 -5.24 -11.06
CA TRP A 8 -32.49 -3.90 -11.20
C TRP A 8 -33.56 -2.81 -11.31
N LEU A 9 -34.75 -3.17 -11.80
CA LEU A 9 -35.82 -2.21 -12.11
C LEU A 9 -36.90 -2.12 -11.03
N ILE A 10 -37.06 -3.14 -10.19
CA ILE A 10 -38.10 -3.20 -9.14
C ILE A 10 -38.10 -1.95 -8.26
N TYR A 11 -36.95 -1.59 -7.68
CA TYR A 11 -36.82 -0.44 -6.79
C TYR A 11 -37.13 0.90 -7.50
N PRO A 12 -36.42 1.29 -8.58
CA PRO A 12 -36.66 2.60 -9.20
C PRO A 12 -38.06 2.70 -9.83
N ALA A 13 -38.62 1.61 -10.37
CA ALA A 13 -39.97 1.62 -10.92
C ALA A 13 -41.04 1.82 -9.83
N THR A 14 -40.92 1.13 -8.69
CA THR A 14 -41.87 1.27 -7.58
C THR A 14 -41.78 2.63 -6.93
N MET A 15 -40.56 3.14 -6.70
CA MET A 15 -40.34 4.48 -6.19
C MET A 15 -40.93 5.55 -7.14
N GLY A 16 -40.65 5.43 -8.44
CA GLY A 16 -41.22 6.33 -9.45
C GLY A 16 -42.74 6.29 -9.50
N PHE A 17 -43.35 5.11 -9.39
CA PHE A 17 -44.80 4.94 -9.31
C PHE A 17 -45.40 5.64 -8.08
N CYS A 18 -44.85 5.42 -6.88
CA CYS A 18 -45.35 6.02 -5.65
C CYS A 18 -45.21 7.56 -5.67
N LEU A 19 -44.08 8.09 -6.12
CA LEU A 19 -43.88 9.54 -6.26
C LEU A 19 -44.80 10.15 -7.33
N GLY A 20 -45.02 9.45 -8.44
CA GLY A 20 -45.97 9.84 -9.49
C GLY A 20 -47.42 9.83 -8.99
N LEU A 21 -47.80 8.83 -8.18
CA LEU A 21 -49.12 8.74 -7.56
C LEU A 21 -49.35 9.87 -6.57
N TYR A 22 -48.35 10.21 -5.74
CA TYR A 22 -48.41 11.39 -4.88
C TYR A 22 -48.69 12.65 -5.70
N HIS A 23 -47.91 12.86 -6.78
CA HIS A 23 -48.06 14.05 -7.62
C HIS A 23 -49.44 14.12 -8.27
N ALA A 24 -49.96 13.00 -8.77
CA ALA A 24 -51.31 12.92 -9.35
C ALA A 24 -52.40 13.25 -8.32
N LEU A 25 -52.33 12.70 -7.11
CA LEU A 25 -53.29 12.99 -6.04
C LEU A 25 -53.23 14.45 -5.59
N HIS A 26 -52.01 14.98 -5.41
CA HIS A 26 -51.81 16.37 -5.00
C HIS A 26 -52.32 17.36 -6.05
N THR A 27 -52.04 17.13 -7.34
CA THR A 27 -52.51 17.99 -8.44
C THR A 27 -54.02 17.98 -8.61
N GLN A 28 -54.69 16.89 -8.19
CA GLN A 28 -56.15 16.79 -8.11
C GLN A 28 -56.75 17.43 -6.85
N GLY A 29 -55.94 18.02 -5.97
CA GLY A 29 -56.43 18.69 -4.76
C GLY A 29 -56.87 17.74 -3.63
N ILE A 30 -56.43 16.46 -3.68
CA ILE A 30 -56.66 15.52 -2.58
C ILE A 30 -55.93 16.02 -1.33
N ALA A 31 -56.59 15.94 -0.16
CA ALA A 31 -56.03 16.41 1.09
C ALA A 31 -54.67 15.73 1.38
N LEU A 32 -53.70 16.52 1.84
CA LEU A 32 -52.30 16.12 1.95
C LEU A 32 -52.05 14.81 2.73
N PRO A 33 -52.76 14.51 3.85
CA PRO A 33 -52.62 13.22 4.52
C PRO A 33 -52.96 12.03 3.61
N TRP A 34 -54.01 12.13 2.79
CA TRP A 34 -54.38 11.08 1.84
C TRP A 34 -53.40 11.01 0.67
N ALA A 35 -52.96 12.17 0.17
CA ALA A 35 -51.97 12.25 -0.89
C ALA A 35 -50.63 11.60 -0.49
N MET A 36 -50.25 11.61 0.79
CA MET A 36 -49.02 10.96 1.28
C MET A 36 -49.21 9.48 1.69
N TYR A 37 -50.31 9.11 2.36
CA TYR A 37 -50.50 7.74 2.85
C TYR A 37 -50.90 6.76 1.74
N LEU A 38 -51.72 7.17 0.77
CA LEU A 38 -52.15 6.28 -0.32
C LEU A 38 -50.95 5.75 -1.15
N PRO A 39 -49.98 6.58 -1.58
CA PRO A 39 -48.76 6.08 -2.22
C PRO A 39 -47.91 5.16 -1.34
N ALA A 40 -47.82 5.43 -0.04
CA ALA A 40 -47.08 4.58 0.88
C ALA A 40 -47.75 3.20 1.01
N PHE A 41 -49.08 3.13 1.16
CA PHE A 41 -49.81 1.86 1.18
C PHE A 41 -49.72 1.11 -0.15
N ALA A 42 -49.80 1.83 -1.28
CA ALA A 42 -49.59 1.23 -2.59
C ALA A 42 -48.18 0.64 -2.73
N GLY A 43 -47.16 1.33 -2.22
CA GLY A 43 -45.78 0.84 -2.15
C GLY A 43 -45.66 -0.43 -1.29
N ALA A 44 -46.25 -0.43 -0.09
CA ALA A 44 -46.27 -1.61 0.79
C ALA A 44 -46.97 -2.81 0.14
N ALA A 45 -48.10 -2.59 -0.54
CA ALA A 45 -48.82 -3.64 -1.26
C ALA A 45 -47.97 -4.22 -2.41
N LEU A 46 -47.32 -3.36 -3.20
CA LEU A 46 -46.42 -3.79 -4.28
C LEU A 46 -45.23 -4.58 -3.74
N VAL A 47 -44.58 -4.08 -2.69
CA VAL A 47 -43.45 -4.77 -2.03
C VAL A 47 -43.92 -6.13 -1.49
N THR A 48 -45.10 -6.22 -0.88
CA THR A 48 -45.67 -7.50 -0.41
C THR A 48 -45.83 -8.49 -1.56
N VAL A 49 -46.45 -8.08 -2.67
CA VAL A 49 -46.63 -8.95 -3.84
C VAL A 49 -45.28 -9.38 -4.41
N LEU A 50 -44.33 -8.47 -4.53
CA LEU A 50 -42.99 -8.76 -5.05
C LEU A 50 -42.21 -9.70 -4.13
N GLU A 51 -42.32 -9.55 -2.82
CA GLU A 51 -41.64 -10.38 -1.83
C GLU A 51 -42.17 -11.83 -1.82
N LEU A 52 -43.48 -12.00 -1.98
CA LEU A 52 -44.11 -13.32 -2.10
C LEU A 52 -43.70 -14.05 -3.38
N ASN A 53 -43.56 -13.31 -4.49
CA ASN A 53 -43.28 -13.90 -5.80
C ASN A 53 -41.77 -14.04 -6.10
N PHE A 54 -40.93 -13.15 -5.56
CA PHE A 54 -39.49 -13.09 -5.85
C PHE A 54 -38.63 -13.00 -4.57
N PRO A 55 -38.74 -13.96 -3.63
CA PRO A 55 -38.00 -13.88 -2.38
C PRO A 55 -36.49 -14.02 -2.61
N HIS A 56 -35.71 -13.23 -1.87
CA HIS A 56 -34.26 -13.38 -1.77
C HIS A 56 -33.93 -14.69 -1.04
N ARG A 57 -34.63 -14.96 0.07
CA ARG A 57 -34.54 -16.22 0.82
C ARG A 57 -35.92 -16.75 1.18
N ARG A 58 -36.23 -17.98 0.76
CA ARG A 58 -37.49 -18.64 1.13
C ARG A 58 -37.62 -18.88 2.63
N ALA A 59 -36.52 -19.15 3.32
CA ALA A 59 -36.50 -19.39 4.78
C ALA A 59 -36.83 -18.15 5.63
N TRP A 60 -36.79 -16.94 5.05
CA TRP A 60 -37.09 -15.69 5.76
C TRP A 60 -38.58 -15.33 5.77
N GLN A 61 -39.43 -16.18 5.19
CA GLN A 61 -40.88 -15.98 5.30
C GLN A 61 -41.30 -16.04 6.78
N PRO A 62 -42.02 -15.02 7.28
CA PRO A 62 -42.43 -14.96 8.68
C PRO A 62 -43.61 -15.90 8.95
N ASP A 63 -43.70 -16.38 10.19
CA ASP A 63 -44.92 -17.05 10.66
C ASP A 63 -46.00 -16.04 11.10
N ARG A 64 -47.20 -16.55 11.38
CA ARG A 64 -48.35 -15.72 11.77
C ARG A 64 -48.11 -14.91 13.05
N THR A 65 -47.34 -15.45 14.00
CA THR A 65 -47.08 -14.77 15.28
C THR A 65 -46.13 -13.60 15.10
N THR A 66 -45.11 -13.77 14.25
CA THR A 66 -44.15 -12.74 13.87
C THR A 66 -44.85 -11.62 13.10
N VAL A 67 -45.72 -11.97 12.14
CA VAL A 67 -46.53 -11.00 11.40
C VAL A 67 -47.45 -10.20 12.34
N ALA A 68 -48.13 -10.85 13.28
CA ALA A 68 -48.99 -10.16 14.24
C ALA A 68 -48.19 -9.17 15.11
N ASN A 69 -47.00 -9.57 15.57
CA ASN A 69 -46.11 -8.72 16.34
C ASN A 69 -45.63 -7.49 15.55
N ASP A 70 -45.16 -7.71 14.33
CA ASP A 70 -44.65 -6.62 13.48
C ASP A 70 -45.76 -5.71 12.96
N LEU A 71 -46.97 -6.25 12.77
CA LEU A 71 -48.16 -5.44 12.48
C LEU A 71 -48.52 -4.53 13.67
N ALA A 72 -48.39 -5.01 14.91
CA ALA A 72 -48.60 -4.17 16.09
C ALA A 72 -47.59 -3.02 16.15
N TYR A 73 -46.31 -3.28 15.87
CA TYR A 73 -45.30 -2.23 15.74
C TYR A 73 -45.62 -1.25 14.60
N MET A 74 -45.96 -1.76 13.41
CA MET A 74 -46.32 -0.94 12.26
C MET A 74 -47.51 -0.02 12.57
N THR A 75 -48.59 -0.54 13.15
CA THR A 75 -49.77 0.25 13.46
C THR A 75 -49.55 1.20 14.64
N LEU A 76 -49.11 0.70 15.79
CA LEU A 76 -49.04 1.49 17.02
C LEU A 76 -47.87 2.48 17.01
N VAL A 77 -46.70 2.06 16.52
CA VAL A 77 -45.46 2.86 16.60
C VAL A 77 -45.17 3.61 15.31
N GLN A 78 -45.36 2.99 14.14
CA GLN A 78 -45.00 3.63 12.87
C GLN A 78 -46.14 4.50 12.29
N MET A 79 -47.42 4.17 12.55
CA MET A 79 -48.57 4.90 12.00
C MET A 79 -49.23 5.85 13.01
N LEU A 80 -49.56 5.38 14.22
CA LEU A 80 -50.32 6.17 15.19
C LEU A 80 -49.47 7.15 16.02
N LEU A 81 -48.28 6.73 16.44
CA LEU A 81 -47.41 7.56 17.27
C LEU A 81 -46.91 8.84 16.56
N PRO A 82 -46.44 8.82 15.29
CA PRO A 82 -45.82 10.01 14.70
C PRO A 82 -46.74 11.22 14.57
N PRO A 83 -48.01 11.10 14.10
CA PRO A 83 -48.94 12.23 14.09
C PRO A 83 -49.15 12.83 15.49
N GLY A 84 -49.23 11.99 16.53
CA GLY A 84 -49.37 12.44 17.92
C GLY A 84 -48.14 13.22 18.40
N VAL A 85 -46.93 12.71 18.14
CA VAL A 85 -45.68 13.41 18.49
C VAL A 85 -45.52 14.71 17.70
N ALA A 86 -45.85 14.71 16.40
CA ALA A 86 -45.83 15.91 15.58
C ALA A 86 -46.80 16.98 16.10
N MET A 87 -48.01 16.58 16.51
CA MET A 87 -48.96 17.49 17.15
C MET A 87 -48.40 18.08 18.44
N LEU A 88 -47.71 17.30 19.27
CA LEU A 88 -47.04 17.81 20.48
C LEU A 88 -45.90 18.78 20.13
N PHE A 89 -45.09 18.52 19.11
CA PHE A 89 -44.08 19.47 18.64
C PHE A 89 -44.70 20.79 18.19
N VAL A 90 -45.84 20.73 17.49
CA VAL A 90 -46.57 21.94 17.07
C VAL A 90 -47.06 22.72 18.28
N LEU A 91 -47.83 22.09 19.16
CA LEU A 91 -48.49 22.75 20.29
C LEU A 91 -47.51 23.24 21.37
N LEU A 92 -46.48 22.46 21.69
CA LEU A 92 -45.60 22.73 22.83
C LEU A 92 -44.33 23.50 22.47
N LEU A 93 -43.97 23.57 21.18
CA LEU A 93 -42.71 24.17 20.75
C LEU A 93 -42.89 25.14 19.58
N ILE A 94 -43.47 24.70 18.46
CA ILE A 94 -43.53 25.53 17.24
C ILE A 94 -44.48 26.72 17.41
N GLU A 95 -45.72 26.51 17.89
CA GLU A 95 -46.68 27.59 18.11
C GLU A 95 -46.17 28.63 19.13
N PRO A 96 -45.64 28.24 20.31
CA PRO A 96 -45.03 29.20 21.24
C PRO A 96 -43.87 29.99 20.64
N LEU A 97 -42.98 29.34 19.87
CA LEU A 97 -41.85 30.02 19.22
C LEU A 97 -42.31 30.98 18.12
N HIS A 98 -43.36 30.60 17.37
CA HIS A 98 -43.97 31.46 16.37
C HIS A 98 -44.62 32.69 17.02
N ALA A 99 -45.39 32.48 18.09
CA ALA A 99 -46.00 33.56 18.87
C ALA A 99 -44.97 34.52 19.48
N ALA A 100 -43.78 34.01 19.83
CA ALA A 100 -42.65 34.79 20.32
C ALA A 100 -41.82 35.47 19.22
N GLY A 101 -42.12 35.25 17.93
CA GLY A 101 -41.36 35.81 16.80
C GLY A 101 -39.96 35.20 16.62
N LEU A 102 -39.70 34.00 17.17
CA LEU A 102 -38.37 33.36 17.21
C LEU A 102 -38.17 32.28 16.13
N THR A 103 -39.03 32.20 15.11
CA THR A 103 -38.93 31.20 14.03
C THR A 103 -37.98 31.66 12.92
N THR A 104 -37.14 30.74 12.42
CA THR A 104 -36.05 31.02 11.46
C THR A 104 -36.38 30.53 10.04
N SER A 105 -37.52 30.92 9.48
CA SER A 105 -37.93 30.57 8.11
C SER A 105 -36.98 31.08 7.01
N ILE A 106 -36.08 32.02 7.34
CA ILE A 106 -35.12 32.61 6.39
C ILE A 106 -34.03 31.61 5.95
N LEU A 107 -33.77 30.57 6.74
CA LEU A 107 -32.65 29.65 6.49
C LEU A 107 -32.99 28.56 5.44
N TRP A 108 -34.26 28.37 5.08
CA TRP A 108 -34.68 27.36 4.11
C TRP A 108 -34.96 27.98 2.72
N PRO A 109 -34.51 27.35 1.61
CA PRO A 109 -34.65 27.93 0.28
C PRO A 109 -36.07 27.72 -0.31
N HIS A 110 -37.06 28.43 0.23
CA HIS A 110 -38.47 28.32 -0.18
C HIS A 110 -38.73 28.61 -1.67
N ALA A 111 -37.87 29.39 -2.31
CA ALA A 111 -37.98 29.73 -3.74
C ALA A 111 -37.50 28.60 -4.67
N TRP A 112 -36.84 27.56 -4.14
CA TRP A 112 -36.42 26.42 -4.96
C TRP A 112 -37.62 25.57 -5.38
N PRO A 113 -37.56 24.87 -6.53
CA PRO A 113 -38.55 23.85 -6.87
C PRO A 113 -38.70 22.82 -5.76
N VAL A 114 -39.92 22.32 -5.53
CA VAL A 114 -40.24 21.36 -4.44
C VAL A 114 -39.29 20.15 -4.45
N TRP A 115 -38.98 19.59 -5.62
CA TRP A 115 -38.07 18.45 -5.73
C TRP A 115 -36.66 18.75 -5.21
N ALA A 116 -36.16 19.98 -5.40
CA ALA A 116 -34.84 20.40 -4.93
C ALA A 116 -34.84 20.63 -3.41
N GLN A 117 -35.95 21.17 -2.87
CA GLN A 117 -36.16 21.25 -1.42
C GLN A 117 -36.21 19.85 -0.79
N VAL A 118 -36.90 18.89 -1.42
CA VAL A 118 -36.96 17.50 -0.95
C VAL A 118 -35.59 16.83 -1.02
N ALA A 119 -34.79 17.07 -2.07
CA ALA A 119 -33.43 16.55 -2.15
C ALA A 119 -32.52 17.13 -1.04
N LEU A 120 -32.65 18.42 -0.73
CA LEU A 120 -31.95 19.05 0.39
C LEU A 120 -32.40 18.47 1.73
N MET A 121 -33.71 18.28 1.93
CA MET A 121 -34.26 17.68 3.14
C MET A 121 -33.79 16.23 3.30
N LEU A 122 -33.82 15.42 2.23
CA LEU A 122 -33.29 14.06 2.23
C LEU A 122 -31.83 14.04 2.67
N LEU A 123 -30.98 14.91 2.10
CA LEU A 123 -29.57 14.96 2.47
C LEU A 123 -29.35 15.37 3.93
N ALA A 124 -30.02 16.43 4.39
CA ALA A 124 -29.86 16.99 5.73
C ALA A 124 -30.48 16.12 6.82
N ALA A 125 -31.72 15.63 6.62
CA ALA A 125 -32.40 14.76 7.56
C ALA A 125 -31.64 13.43 7.70
N ASP A 126 -31.15 12.88 6.59
CA ASP A 126 -30.36 11.66 6.60
C ASP A 126 -29.01 11.85 7.29
N PHE A 127 -28.38 13.03 7.20
CA PHE A 127 -27.17 13.35 7.96
C PHE A 127 -27.41 13.27 9.48
N LEU A 128 -28.51 13.90 9.94
CA LEU A 128 -28.87 13.88 11.36
C LEU A 128 -29.24 12.46 11.82
N ARG A 129 -29.97 11.71 10.99
CA ARG A 129 -30.31 10.30 11.25
C ARG A 129 -29.09 9.41 11.27
N TYR A 130 -28.14 9.59 10.36
CA TYR A 130 -26.87 8.85 10.32
C TYR A 130 -26.12 8.98 11.66
N TRP A 131 -26.02 10.19 12.22
CA TRP A 131 -25.35 10.39 13.51
C TRP A 131 -26.10 9.80 14.68
N LEU A 132 -27.43 9.96 14.70
CA LEU A 132 -28.27 9.34 15.74
C LEU A 132 -28.16 7.81 15.70
N HIS A 133 -28.22 7.24 14.50
CA HIS A 133 -28.14 5.79 14.27
C HIS A 133 -26.76 5.25 14.67
N ARG A 134 -25.70 5.93 14.25
CA ARG A 134 -24.33 5.62 14.66
C ARG A 134 -24.13 5.75 16.17
N ALA A 135 -24.74 6.75 16.81
CA ALA A 135 -24.75 6.90 18.26
C ALA A 135 -25.49 5.73 18.94
N ALA A 136 -26.59 5.26 18.34
CA ALA A 136 -27.32 4.09 18.81
C ALA A 136 -26.49 2.81 18.80
N HIS A 137 -25.59 2.64 17.84
CA HIS A 137 -24.62 1.53 17.83
C HIS A 137 -23.46 1.70 18.80
N ARG A 138 -23.18 2.94 19.23
CA ARG A 138 -22.00 3.25 20.05
C ARG A 138 -22.29 3.34 21.55
N TYR A 139 -23.44 3.89 21.92
CA TYR A 139 -23.79 4.19 23.30
C TYR A 139 -24.80 3.18 23.85
N PRO A 140 -24.49 2.48 24.96
CA PRO A 140 -25.34 1.40 25.49
C PRO A 140 -26.81 1.77 25.70
N LEU A 141 -27.10 2.98 26.20
CA LEU A 141 -28.48 3.42 26.44
C LEU A 141 -29.29 3.55 25.15
N LEU A 142 -28.70 4.09 24.09
CA LEU A 142 -29.36 4.21 22.79
C LEU A 142 -29.44 2.84 22.10
N TRP A 143 -28.40 2.01 22.27
CA TRP A 143 -28.39 0.64 21.77
C TRP A 143 -29.54 -0.18 22.35
N ARG A 144 -29.85 -0.04 23.64
CA ARG A 144 -30.96 -0.78 24.27
C ARG A 144 -32.31 -0.51 23.60
N LEU A 145 -32.56 0.72 23.19
CA LEU A 145 -33.75 1.09 22.41
C LEU A 145 -33.68 0.49 21.01
N HIS A 146 -32.54 0.64 20.35
CA HIS A 146 -32.29 0.23 18.97
C HIS A 146 -32.15 -1.29 18.77
N ALA A 147 -31.83 -2.04 19.83
CA ALA A 147 -31.74 -3.50 19.80
C ALA A 147 -33.09 -4.14 19.47
N VAL A 148 -34.21 -3.45 19.75
CA VAL A 148 -35.56 -3.87 19.32
C VAL A 148 -35.61 -3.98 17.79
N HIS A 149 -35.01 -3.03 17.09
CA HIS A 149 -34.89 -3.02 15.63
C HIS A 149 -33.95 -4.10 15.11
N HIS A 150 -32.83 -4.36 15.79
CA HIS A 150 -31.90 -5.43 15.44
C HIS A 150 -32.32 -6.83 15.92
N SER A 151 -33.42 -6.97 16.66
CA SER A 151 -33.92 -8.26 17.14
C SER A 151 -34.33 -9.29 16.07
N PRO A 152 -34.84 -8.92 14.86
CA PRO A 152 -35.22 -9.90 13.86
C PRO A 152 -34.03 -10.76 13.40
N ASP A 153 -34.22 -12.08 13.39
CA ASP A 153 -33.29 -13.06 12.81
C ASP A 153 -33.46 -13.24 11.29
N ARG A 154 -34.43 -12.53 10.71
CA ARG A 154 -34.79 -12.50 9.30
C ARG A 154 -35.33 -11.12 8.93
N LEU A 155 -35.10 -10.70 7.69
CA LEU A 155 -35.63 -9.44 7.18
C LEU A 155 -36.74 -9.68 6.17
N TYR A 156 -37.82 -8.93 6.32
CA TYR A 156 -38.94 -8.82 5.39
C TYR A 156 -39.63 -7.47 5.60
N TRP A 157 -40.33 -6.94 4.60
CA TRP A 157 -40.67 -5.50 4.57
C TRP A 157 -41.42 -4.96 5.81
N LEU A 158 -42.27 -5.77 6.46
CA LEU A 158 -43.11 -5.31 7.57
C LEU A 158 -42.30 -5.00 8.82
N ASN A 159 -41.20 -5.71 9.04
CA ASN A 159 -40.38 -5.54 10.24
C ASN A 159 -39.56 -4.24 10.24
N VAL A 160 -39.61 -3.44 9.16
CA VAL A 160 -39.17 -2.04 9.18
C VAL A 160 -39.85 -1.21 10.27
N GLY A 161 -41.08 -1.58 10.68
CA GLY A 161 -41.82 -0.87 11.72
C GLY A 161 -41.31 -1.14 13.15
N ARG A 162 -40.41 -2.11 13.34
CA ARG A 162 -40.01 -2.61 14.66
C ARG A 162 -39.02 -1.67 15.36
N PHE A 163 -39.54 -0.57 15.90
CA PHE A 163 -38.79 0.39 16.71
C PHE A 163 -39.41 0.55 18.09
N HIS A 164 -38.59 0.85 19.10
CA HIS A 164 -39.12 1.26 20.40
C HIS A 164 -39.81 2.64 20.27
N PRO A 165 -40.96 2.91 20.93
CA PRO A 165 -41.64 4.20 20.85
C PRO A 165 -40.76 5.42 21.18
N LEU A 166 -39.92 5.29 22.22
CA LEU A 166 -38.95 6.34 22.57
C LEU A 166 -37.89 6.54 21.49
N GLU A 167 -37.46 5.46 20.82
CA GLU A 167 -36.55 5.60 19.68
C GLU A 167 -37.25 6.33 18.55
N LYS A 168 -38.48 5.93 18.19
CA LYS A 168 -39.23 6.57 17.12
C LYS A 168 -39.44 8.07 17.37
N ALA A 169 -39.79 8.45 18.60
CA ALA A 169 -39.90 9.86 18.99
C ALA A 169 -38.55 10.61 18.88
N LEU A 170 -37.44 9.95 19.27
CA LEU A 170 -36.10 10.51 19.13
C LEU A 170 -35.70 10.65 17.65
N GLN A 171 -36.07 9.71 16.78
CA GLN A 171 -35.86 9.83 15.33
C GLN A 171 -36.57 11.07 14.79
N MET A 172 -37.83 11.28 15.16
CA MET A 172 -38.62 12.45 14.75
C MET A 172 -38.04 13.78 15.23
N ALA A 173 -37.45 13.80 16.43
CA ALA A 173 -36.78 14.99 16.96
C ALA A 173 -35.55 15.40 16.12
N PHE A 174 -34.94 14.47 15.37
CA PHE A 174 -33.78 14.74 14.52
C PHE A 174 -34.12 14.88 13.04
N ASP A 175 -35.10 14.13 12.51
CA ASP A 175 -35.40 14.12 11.06
C ASP A 175 -36.59 14.97 10.64
N THR A 176 -37.43 15.40 11.59
CA THR A 176 -38.67 16.12 11.29
C THR A 176 -38.72 17.47 12.00
N LEU A 177 -38.47 17.49 13.31
CA LEU A 177 -38.56 18.71 14.13
C LEU A 177 -37.68 19.87 13.62
N PRO A 178 -36.39 19.67 13.26
CA PRO A 178 -35.55 20.77 12.80
C PRO A 178 -36.11 21.42 11.52
N PHE A 179 -36.71 20.64 10.64
CA PHE A 179 -37.30 21.13 9.38
C PHE A 179 -38.63 21.84 9.63
N MET A 180 -39.43 21.40 10.59
CA MET A 180 -40.62 22.15 11.03
C MET A 180 -40.23 23.50 11.63
N LEU A 181 -39.15 23.57 12.42
CA LEU A 181 -38.62 24.83 12.99
C LEU A 181 -38.07 25.78 11.91
N LEU A 182 -37.49 25.23 10.85
CA LEU A 182 -37.05 25.97 9.66
C LEU A 182 -38.21 26.39 8.75
N GLY A 183 -39.46 26.04 9.09
CA GLY A 183 -40.65 26.41 8.33
C GLY A 183 -40.81 25.64 7.01
N VAL A 184 -40.16 24.47 6.86
CA VAL A 184 -40.26 23.65 5.63
C VAL A 184 -41.73 23.34 5.33
N GLY A 185 -42.14 23.58 4.08
CA GLY A 185 -43.53 23.43 3.65
C GLY A 185 -44.04 22.00 3.84
N ALA A 186 -45.32 21.86 4.21
CA ALA A 186 -45.95 20.56 4.45
C ALA A 186 -45.87 19.63 3.23
N GLU A 187 -45.91 20.18 2.01
CA GLU A 187 -45.73 19.42 0.76
C GLU A 187 -44.35 18.75 0.67
N VAL A 188 -43.28 19.45 1.06
CA VAL A 188 -41.91 18.91 1.07
C VAL A 188 -41.78 17.79 2.08
N ILE A 189 -42.35 17.97 3.28
CA ILE A 189 -42.37 16.95 4.35
C ILE A 189 -43.17 15.72 3.90
N ALA A 190 -44.31 15.91 3.24
CA ALA A 190 -45.14 14.82 2.73
C ALA A 190 -44.43 14.01 1.63
N LEU A 191 -43.75 14.68 0.69
CA LEU A 191 -43.00 13.98 -0.36
C LEU A 191 -41.76 13.27 0.19
N TYR A 192 -41.07 13.88 1.16
CA TYR A 192 -40.01 13.22 1.93
C TYR A 192 -40.53 11.96 2.62
N PHE A 193 -41.71 12.02 3.25
CA PHE A 193 -42.35 10.87 3.90
C PHE A 193 -42.63 9.73 2.91
N VAL A 194 -43.18 10.03 1.72
CA VAL A 194 -43.43 9.00 0.69
C VAL A 194 -42.12 8.30 0.31
N PHE A 195 -41.05 9.05 0.07
CA PHE A 195 -39.74 8.47 -0.23
C PHE A 195 -39.21 7.63 0.95
N TYR A 196 -39.23 8.18 2.16
CA TYR A 196 -38.76 7.52 3.39
C TYR A 196 -39.50 6.20 3.63
N ALA A 197 -40.83 6.19 3.53
CA ALA A 197 -41.65 5.00 3.76
C ALA A 197 -41.35 3.92 2.71
N VAL A 198 -41.38 4.28 1.42
CA VAL A 198 -41.16 3.32 0.33
C VAL A 198 -39.73 2.78 0.35
N ASN A 199 -38.72 3.62 0.60
CA ASN A 199 -37.33 3.16 0.72
C ASN A 199 -37.17 2.22 1.93
N GLY A 200 -37.77 2.55 3.08
CA GLY A 200 -37.76 1.70 4.26
C GLY A 200 -38.35 0.31 4.01
N PHE A 201 -39.48 0.22 3.31
CA PHE A 201 -40.05 -1.08 2.91
C PHE A 201 -39.05 -1.90 2.09
N PHE A 202 -38.36 -1.26 1.14
CA PHE A 202 -37.35 -1.95 0.34
C PHE A 202 -36.12 -2.35 1.14
N GLN A 203 -35.63 -1.50 2.06
CA GLN A 203 -34.45 -1.80 2.88
C GLN A 203 -34.59 -3.08 3.70
N HIS A 204 -35.78 -3.33 4.23
CA HIS A 204 -36.07 -4.56 4.98
C HIS A 204 -36.60 -5.69 4.10
N SER A 205 -36.98 -5.41 2.85
CA SER A 205 -37.64 -6.42 2.03
C SER A 205 -36.76 -7.66 1.77
N ASN A 206 -37.41 -8.81 1.79
CA ASN A 206 -36.86 -10.08 1.35
C ASN A 206 -37.00 -10.23 -0.18
N ILE A 207 -36.88 -9.16 -0.96
CA ILE A 207 -36.98 -9.25 -2.43
C ILE A 207 -35.59 -9.46 -3.02
N ARG A 208 -35.49 -10.35 -4.01
CA ARG A 208 -34.25 -10.55 -4.79
C ARG A 208 -33.99 -9.37 -5.72
N MET A 209 -33.30 -8.35 -5.21
CA MET A 209 -32.94 -7.12 -5.94
C MET A 209 -31.42 -6.98 -6.14
N ARG A 210 -31.01 -6.14 -7.09
CA ARG A 210 -29.62 -5.72 -7.29
C ARG A 210 -29.58 -4.20 -7.51
N PHE A 211 -28.97 -3.47 -6.59
CA PHE A 211 -28.87 -2.01 -6.68
C PHE A 211 -27.63 -1.56 -7.46
N GLY A 212 -26.56 -2.38 -7.47
CA GLY A 212 -25.33 -2.09 -8.22
C GLY A 212 -24.74 -0.72 -7.87
N TRP A 213 -24.72 0.20 -8.84
CA TRP A 213 -24.20 1.56 -8.61
C TRP A 213 -25.07 2.38 -7.65
N LEU A 214 -26.36 2.07 -7.51
CA LEU A 214 -27.24 2.73 -6.54
C LEU A 214 -26.81 2.46 -5.09
N ASN A 215 -26.05 1.40 -4.80
CA ASN A 215 -25.43 1.15 -3.50
C ASN A 215 -24.34 2.18 -3.11
N TRP A 216 -24.13 3.22 -3.91
CA TRP A 216 -23.29 4.37 -3.58
C TRP A 216 -24.10 5.64 -3.26
N LEU A 217 -25.42 5.59 -3.48
CA LEU A 217 -26.32 6.72 -3.26
C LEU A 217 -27.42 6.38 -2.25
N VAL A 218 -28.10 5.25 -2.44
CA VAL A 218 -29.26 4.81 -1.65
C VAL A 218 -28.84 3.76 -0.63
N SER A 219 -29.36 3.86 0.59
CA SER A 219 -29.27 2.79 1.58
C SER A 219 -30.24 1.68 1.19
N SER A 220 -29.71 0.56 0.69
CA SER A 220 -30.47 -0.52 0.05
C SER A 220 -30.65 -1.73 0.95
N ALA A 221 -31.49 -2.69 0.51
CA ALA A 221 -31.59 -4.00 1.14
C ALA A 221 -30.26 -4.76 1.19
N GLU A 222 -29.43 -4.64 0.14
CA GLU A 222 -28.13 -5.30 0.09
C GLU A 222 -27.19 -4.80 1.19
N LEU A 223 -27.20 -3.49 1.47
CA LEU A 223 -26.41 -2.86 2.53
C LEU A 223 -27.01 -3.09 3.92
N HIS A 224 -28.32 -2.99 4.02
CA HIS A 224 -29.02 -3.04 5.31
C HIS A 224 -29.05 -4.46 5.90
N ARG A 225 -29.02 -5.51 5.08
CA ARG A 225 -28.78 -6.89 5.55
C ARG A 225 -27.47 -7.00 6.35
N TRP A 226 -26.38 -6.42 5.86
CA TRP A 226 -25.11 -6.40 6.58
C TRP A 226 -25.17 -5.59 7.87
N HIS A 227 -25.92 -4.50 7.85
CA HIS A 227 -26.18 -3.71 9.05
C HIS A 227 -26.90 -4.53 10.13
N HIS A 228 -27.81 -5.43 9.76
CA HIS A 228 -28.48 -6.36 10.67
C HIS A 228 -27.69 -7.63 11.02
N ALA A 229 -26.45 -7.77 10.54
CA ALA A 229 -25.63 -8.95 10.81
C ALA A 229 -25.36 -9.12 12.32
N ARG A 230 -25.38 -10.37 12.81
CA ARG A 230 -25.20 -10.65 14.24
C ARG A 230 -23.87 -10.16 14.79
N LYS A 231 -22.83 -10.20 13.98
CA LYS A 231 -21.47 -9.81 14.35
C LYS A 231 -21.32 -8.28 14.37
N PRO A 232 -20.89 -7.67 15.48
CA PRO A 232 -20.64 -6.24 15.57
C PRO A 232 -19.72 -5.69 14.47
N GLU A 233 -18.71 -6.47 14.04
CA GLU A 233 -17.74 -6.11 12.99
C GLU A 233 -18.41 -5.84 11.64
N GLU A 234 -19.57 -6.45 11.43
CA GLU A 234 -20.36 -6.37 10.20
C GLU A 234 -21.52 -5.38 10.37
N SER A 235 -22.25 -5.46 11.50
CA SER A 235 -23.43 -4.61 11.77
C SER A 235 -23.13 -3.16 12.14
N ASP A 236 -21.95 -2.84 12.68
CA ASP A 236 -21.57 -1.45 12.97
C ASP A 236 -21.11 -0.70 11.70
N ASN A 237 -21.88 -0.84 10.63
CA ASN A 237 -21.69 -0.25 9.30
C ASN A 237 -23.04 0.07 8.66
N ASN A 238 -23.04 0.87 7.59
CA ASN A 238 -24.23 1.22 6.79
C ASN A 238 -25.35 1.90 7.60
N PHE A 239 -25.01 2.96 8.34
CA PHE A 239 -25.93 3.69 9.22
C PHE A 239 -26.90 4.64 8.49
N GLY A 240 -26.67 4.93 7.21
CA GLY A 240 -27.54 5.76 6.39
C GLY A 240 -28.96 5.23 6.33
N ASN A 241 -29.95 6.08 6.60
CA ASN A 241 -31.35 5.67 6.69
C ASN A 241 -32.01 5.61 5.31
N ASN A 242 -31.81 6.62 4.47
CA ASN A 242 -32.28 6.71 3.09
C ASN A 242 -31.10 6.72 2.12
N LEU A 243 -30.03 7.44 2.48
CA LEU A 243 -28.86 7.62 1.64
C LEU A 243 -27.64 6.95 2.27
N ILE A 244 -26.80 6.30 1.47
CA ILE A 244 -25.55 5.68 1.97
C ILE A 244 -24.35 6.64 1.88
N VAL A 245 -24.56 7.86 1.40
CA VAL A 245 -23.49 8.82 1.10
C VAL A 245 -22.65 9.17 2.33
N TRP A 246 -23.26 9.20 3.51
CA TRP A 246 -22.58 9.49 4.76
C TRP A 246 -21.67 8.34 5.19
N ASP A 247 -22.10 7.09 4.98
CA ASP A 247 -21.25 5.92 5.19
C ASP A 247 -20.07 5.86 4.22
N VAL A 248 -20.26 6.30 2.97
CA VAL A 248 -19.17 6.44 2.00
C VAL A 248 -18.17 7.49 2.47
N LEU A 249 -18.66 8.65 2.91
CA LEU A 249 -17.85 9.78 3.35
C LEU A 249 -17.07 9.47 4.63
N PHE A 250 -17.75 8.86 5.61
CA PHE A 250 -17.17 8.55 6.92
C PHE A 250 -16.54 7.16 6.98
N GLY A 251 -16.58 6.40 5.89
CA GLY A 251 -15.90 5.12 5.75
C GLY A 251 -16.51 3.99 6.58
N THR A 252 -17.82 4.04 6.81
CA THR A 252 -18.62 3.00 7.48
C THR A 252 -19.49 2.23 6.48
N ARG A 253 -19.27 2.39 5.17
CA ARG A 253 -19.95 1.59 4.14
C ARG A 253 -19.30 0.21 4.05
N TYR A 254 -20.11 -0.83 4.22
CA TYR A 254 -19.69 -2.23 4.18
C TYR A 254 -20.58 -3.04 3.24
N LEU A 255 -19.98 -3.58 2.17
CA LEU A 255 -20.65 -4.46 1.21
C LEU A 255 -19.59 -5.39 0.59
N PRO A 256 -19.25 -6.51 1.24
CA PRO A 256 -18.31 -7.49 0.69
C PRO A 256 -18.86 -8.07 -0.62
N SER A 257 -17.96 -8.34 -1.57
CA SER A 257 -18.32 -8.84 -2.91
C SER A 257 -18.30 -10.36 -3.05
N ASP A 258 -17.71 -11.05 -2.07
CA ASP A 258 -17.40 -12.48 -2.05
C ASP A 258 -18.41 -13.31 -1.25
N ARG A 259 -19.31 -12.68 -0.49
CA ARG A 259 -20.29 -13.34 0.38
C ARG A 259 -21.57 -12.51 0.57
N ASP A 260 -22.62 -13.15 1.07
CA ASP A 260 -23.89 -12.50 1.47
C ASP A 260 -24.08 -12.59 2.99
N SER A 261 -25.00 -11.80 3.55
CA SER A 261 -25.33 -11.82 4.98
C SER A 261 -26.47 -12.80 5.24
N ASP A 262 -26.13 -13.89 5.94
CA ASP A 262 -27.02 -15.01 6.29
C ASP A 262 -27.43 -15.01 7.77
N ASP A 263 -26.55 -14.49 8.65
CA ASP A 263 -26.69 -14.56 10.10
C ASP A 263 -27.09 -13.20 10.67
N LEU A 264 -28.40 -13.02 10.86
CA LEU A 264 -29.00 -11.76 11.30
C LEU A 264 -29.49 -11.83 12.74
N GLY A 265 -29.62 -10.67 13.37
CA GLY A 265 -30.23 -10.53 14.68
C GLY A 265 -29.23 -10.14 15.76
N LEU A 266 -29.61 -10.33 17.03
CA LEU A 266 -28.75 -10.00 18.17
C LEU A 266 -27.84 -11.17 18.57
N PRO A 267 -26.62 -10.92 19.08
CA PRO A 267 -25.78 -11.98 19.67
C PRO A 267 -26.50 -12.79 20.76
N ASN A 268 -27.44 -12.17 21.48
CA ASN A 268 -28.29 -12.84 22.47
C ASN A 268 -29.48 -13.53 21.79
N HIS A 269 -29.42 -14.86 21.67
CA HIS A 269 -30.49 -15.69 21.09
C HIS A 269 -31.75 -15.77 21.97
N ALA A 270 -31.68 -15.42 23.26
CA ALA A 270 -32.81 -15.45 24.19
C ALA A 270 -33.59 -14.12 24.23
N TYR A 271 -33.42 -13.26 23.22
CA TYR A 271 -34.12 -11.97 23.18
C TYR A 271 -35.65 -12.17 23.07
N PRO A 272 -36.47 -11.44 23.85
CA PRO A 272 -37.93 -11.62 23.84
C PRO A 272 -38.56 -11.39 22.46
N ALA A 273 -39.57 -12.21 22.12
CA ALA A 273 -40.24 -12.15 20.81
C ALA A 273 -41.57 -11.35 20.82
N SER A 274 -42.20 -11.16 21.99
CA SER A 274 -43.51 -10.49 22.07
C SER A 274 -43.39 -8.97 22.24
N PHE A 275 -44.32 -8.24 21.63
CA PHE A 275 -44.39 -6.77 21.65
C PHE A 275 -44.24 -6.19 23.05
N LEU A 276 -45.06 -6.63 24.00
CA LEU A 276 -45.03 -6.12 25.37
C LEU A 276 -43.72 -6.41 26.11
N ALA A 277 -43.08 -7.56 25.83
CA ALA A 277 -41.80 -7.89 26.42
C ALA A 277 -40.68 -7.01 25.82
N GLN A 278 -40.69 -6.81 24.51
CA GLN A 278 -39.74 -5.95 23.78
C GLN A 278 -39.88 -4.45 24.13
N LEU A 279 -41.04 -4.00 24.62
CA LEU A 279 -41.16 -2.63 25.18
C LEU A 279 -40.48 -2.48 26.55
N ARG A 280 -40.31 -3.57 27.30
CA ARG A 280 -39.67 -3.55 28.62
C ARG A 280 -38.16 -3.79 28.53
N THR A 281 -37.69 -4.48 27.49
CA THR A 281 -36.29 -4.87 27.33
C THR A 281 -35.30 -3.70 27.49
N PRO A 282 -35.52 -2.48 26.97
CA PRO A 282 -34.51 -1.43 27.09
C PRO A 282 -34.22 -0.98 28.53
N PHE A 283 -35.09 -1.34 29.47
CA PHE A 283 -35.00 -1.00 30.89
C PHE A 283 -34.49 -2.15 31.76
N VAL A 284 -34.16 -3.29 31.14
CA VAL A 284 -33.60 -4.47 31.82
C VAL A 284 -32.09 -4.56 31.50
N ALA A 285 -31.27 -4.98 32.48
CA ALA A 285 -29.83 -5.12 32.29
C ALA A 285 -29.47 -6.27 31.30
N GLN A 286 -28.25 -6.25 30.75
CA GLN A 286 -27.64 -7.33 29.91
C GLN A 286 -28.07 -7.42 28.43
N ILE A 287 -28.53 -6.32 27.82
CA ILE A 287 -28.84 -6.24 26.37
C ILE A 287 -27.74 -5.50 25.58
N ASP A 288 -26.67 -5.11 26.27
CA ASP A 288 -25.64 -4.24 25.74
C ASP A 288 -24.73 -4.95 24.71
N LYS A 289 -24.56 -4.32 23.55
CA LYS A 289 -23.55 -4.69 22.56
C LYS A 289 -22.20 -4.12 22.97
N HIS A 290 -21.12 -4.91 22.85
CA HIS A 290 -19.77 -4.38 22.96
C HIS A 290 -19.45 -3.52 21.72
N PRO A 291 -19.28 -2.20 21.86
CA PRO A 291 -19.20 -1.33 20.69
C PRO A 291 -17.78 -1.35 20.10
N ILE A 292 -17.68 -1.51 18.79
CA ILE A 292 -16.40 -1.44 18.08
C ILE A 292 -15.96 0.02 17.92
N PRO A 293 -14.65 0.34 17.93
CA PRO A 293 -14.17 1.66 17.56
C PRO A 293 -14.55 2.02 16.13
N LEU A 294 -15.35 3.08 15.97
CA LEU A 294 -15.78 3.55 14.65
C LEU A 294 -14.87 4.67 14.11
N PRO A 295 -14.70 4.80 12.79
CA PRO A 295 -13.82 5.79 12.21
C PRO A 295 -14.25 7.24 12.53
N THR A 296 -13.37 8.05 13.09
CA THR A 296 -13.69 9.47 13.41
C THR A 296 -14.00 10.30 12.17
N LEU A 297 -14.67 11.45 12.35
CA LEU A 297 -14.87 12.47 11.31
C LEU A 297 -13.57 12.79 10.57
N ALA A 298 -12.51 13.09 11.31
CA ALA A 298 -11.19 13.40 10.77
C ALA A 298 -10.63 12.24 9.93
N SER A 299 -10.84 10.99 10.35
CA SER A 299 -10.41 9.82 9.57
C SER A 299 -11.16 9.68 8.24
N GLY A 300 -12.46 10.03 8.21
CA GLY A 300 -13.27 10.05 7.00
C GLY A 300 -12.75 11.04 5.97
N PHE A 301 -12.55 12.30 6.40
CA PHE A 301 -11.98 13.34 5.53
C PHE A 301 -10.58 12.98 5.02
N ARG A 302 -9.71 12.43 5.88
CA ARG A 302 -8.37 11.97 5.47
C ARG A 302 -8.46 10.88 4.40
N ARG A 303 -9.36 9.90 4.57
CA ARG A 303 -9.59 8.84 3.57
C ARG A 303 -10.09 9.40 2.24
N LEU A 304 -11.04 10.35 2.27
CA LEU A 304 -11.56 10.99 1.06
C LEU A 304 -10.47 11.81 0.35
N ALA A 305 -9.73 12.63 1.09
CA ALA A 305 -8.63 13.42 0.54
C ALA A 305 -7.56 12.52 -0.08
N LEU A 306 -7.20 11.42 0.59
CA LEU A 306 -6.28 10.43 0.04
C LEU A 306 -6.83 9.76 -1.23
N ARG A 307 -8.10 9.34 -1.23
CA ARG A 307 -8.75 8.78 -2.44
C ARG A 307 -8.72 9.76 -3.61
N GLY A 308 -9.05 11.03 -3.35
CA GLY A 308 -8.99 12.10 -4.34
C GLY A 308 -7.56 12.33 -4.87
N LEU A 309 -6.58 12.37 -3.97
CA LEU A 309 -5.16 12.51 -4.32
C LEU A 309 -4.67 11.33 -5.19
N MET A 310 -5.04 10.10 -4.82
CA MET A 310 -4.68 8.90 -5.58
C MET A 310 -5.39 8.86 -6.93
N ALA A 311 -6.67 9.26 -7.01
CA ALA A 311 -7.38 9.40 -8.28
C ALA A 311 -6.69 10.43 -9.19
N PHE A 312 -6.25 11.56 -8.62
CA PHE A 312 -5.50 12.59 -9.32
C PHE A 312 -4.14 12.07 -9.84
N TYR A 313 -3.38 11.32 -9.03
CA TYR A 313 -2.14 10.68 -9.48
C TYR A 313 -2.39 9.68 -10.63
N GLY A 314 -3.45 8.88 -10.53
CA GLY A 314 -3.86 7.98 -11.61
C GLY A 314 -4.20 8.72 -12.90
N TRP A 315 -4.92 9.84 -12.81
CA TRP A 315 -5.30 10.65 -13.97
C TRP A 315 -4.11 11.41 -14.58
N ARG A 316 -3.33 12.12 -13.77
CA ARG A 316 -2.24 12.98 -14.22
C ARG A 316 -0.97 12.22 -14.59
N ASP A 317 -0.54 11.28 -13.74
CA ASP A 317 0.77 10.64 -13.88
C ASP A 317 0.64 9.29 -14.64
N TRP A 318 -0.31 8.42 -14.27
CA TRP A 318 -0.41 7.05 -14.83
C TRP A 318 -1.02 7.01 -16.23
N ARG A 319 -2.18 7.65 -16.48
CA ARG A 319 -2.85 7.57 -17.79
C ARG A 319 -1.98 8.03 -18.98
N PRO A 320 -1.19 9.12 -18.89
CA PRO A 320 -0.27 9.49 -19.97
C PRO A 320 0.88 8.49 -20.11
N PHE A 321 1.46 8.04 -19.00
CA PHE A 321 2.57 7.08 -19.00
C PHE A 321 2.17 5.73 -19.61
N ALA A 322 1.04 5.15 -19.18
CA ALA A 322 0.53 3.88 -19.69
C ALA A 322 0.20 3.93 -21.20
N ARG A 323 -0.09 5.12 -21.76
CA ARG A 323 -0.29 5.26 -23.22
C ARG A 323 1.00 5.08 -24.01
N LEU A 324 2.16 5.41 -23.43
CA LEU A 324 3.47 5.20 -24.06
C LEU A 324 3.73 3.72 -24.32
N ALA A 325 3.15 2.82 -23.51
CA ALA A 325 3.32 1.38 -23.67
C ALA A 325 2.73 0.82 -24.99
N ARG A 326 1.93 1.61 -25.71
CA ARG A 326 1.38 1.24 -27.02
C ARG A 326 2.40 1.37 -28.15
N ASN A 327 3.40 2.24 -28.00
CA ASN A 327 4.48 2.42 -28.98
C ASN A 327 5.81 2.69 -28.23
N PRO A 328 6.44 1.64 -27.69
CA PRO A 328 7.69 1.75 -26.94
C PRO A 328 8.83 2.35 -27.76
N GLU A 329 8.93 2.03 -29.05
CA GLU A 329 9.98 2.54 -29.95
C GLU A 329 9.95 4.07 -30.04
N ALA A 330 8.79 4.64 -30.38
CA ALA A 330 8.63 6.09 -30.46
C ALA A 330 8.85 6.78 -29.11
N ALA A 331 8.41 6.16 -28.00
CA ALA A 331 8.64 6.68 -26.66
C ALA A 331 10.14 6.72 -26.31
N GLN A 332 10.88 5.65 -26.63
CA GLN A 332 12.31 5.53 -26.41
C GLN A 332 13.14 6.49 -27.26
N LEU A 333 12.81 6.64 -28.56
CA LEU A 333 13.45 7.63 -29.41
C LEU A 333 13.25 9.05 -28.87
N LYS A 334 12.03 9.39 -28.42
CA LYS A 334 11.73 10.70 -27.82
C LYS A 334 12.48 10.94 -26.51
N ALA A 335 12.60 9.92 -25.66
CA ALA A 335 13.38 9.99 -24.42
C ALA A 335 14.86 10.25 -24.74
N LEU A 336 15.44 9.50 -25.67
CA LEU A 336 16.82 9.68 -26.14
C LEU A 336 17.05 11.10 -26.68
N GLN A 337 16.23 11.56 -27.63
CA GLN A 337 16.34 12.90 -28.21
C GLN A 337 16.22 14.01 -27.15
N THR A 338 15.44 13.80 -26.09
CA THR A 338 15.31 14.76 -25.00
C THR A 338 16.58 14.84 -24.17
N ILE A 339 17.22 13.70 -23.87
CA ILE A 339 18.50 13.63 -23.17
C ILE A 339 19.61 14.27 -24.02
N LEU A 340 19.73 13.89 -25.29
CA LEU A 340 20.78 14.39 -26.18
C LEU A 340 20.67 15.90 -26.42
N ARG A 341 19.47 16.42 -26.66
CA ARG A 341 19.27 17.88 -26.84
C ARG A 341 19.67 18.68 -25.62
N ARG A 342 19.33 18.20 -24.41
CA ARG A 342 19.65 18.90 -23.16
C ARG A 342 21.15 18.95 -22.90
N ASN A 343 21.87 17.88 -23.26
CA ASN A 343 23.29 17.73 -22.95
C ASN A 343 24.21 17.94 -24.18
N ARG A 344 23.68 18.47 -25.30
CA ARG A 344 24.46 18.66 -26.54
C ARG A 344 25.68 19.56 -26.36
N ASP A 345 25.58 20.51 -25.43
CA ASP A 345 26.59 21.51 -25.14
C ASP A 345 27.47 21.11 -23.93
N SER A 346 27.35 19.87 -23.45
CA SER A 346 28.35 19.28 -22.54
C SER A 346 29.62 18.91 -23.31
N ARG A 347 30.75 18.74 -22.61
CA ARG A 347 32.00 18.26 -23.23
C ARG A 347 31.79 16.93 -23.94
N PHE A 348 31.19 15.95 -23.26
CA PHE A 348 30.86 14.64 -23.83
C PHE A 348 29.95 14.78 -25.05
N GLY A 349 28.92 15.65 -24.96
CA GLY A 349 27.99 15.91 -26.05
C GLY A 349 28.64 16.50 -27.29
N ARG A 350 29.61 17.40 -27.13
CA ARG A 350 30.41 17.94 -28.25
C ARG A 350 31.33 16.89 -28.87
N GLU A 351 32.07 16.15 -28.05
CA GLU A 351 33.01 15.12 -28.49
C GLU A 351 32.31 14.01 -29.30
N HIS A 352 31.09 13.65 -28.92
CA HIS A 352 30.28 12.64 -29.62
C HIS A 352 29.26 13.23 -30.60
N GLY A 353 29.25 14.55 -30.80
CA GLY A 353 28.43 15.25 -31.79
C GLY A 353 26.91 15.07 -31.62
N PHE A 354 26.39 15.19 -30.39
CA PHE A 354 24.97 15.00 -30.05
C PHE A 354 24.01 15.87 -30.88
N ALA A 355 24.43 17.06 -31.30
CA ALA A 355 23.61 17.97 -32.10
C ALA A 355 23.22 17.39 -33.48
N ALA A 356 23.98 16.42 -34.00
CA ALA A 356 23.76 15.80 -35.30
C ALA A 356 23.12 14.40 -35.21
N ILE A 357 22.70 13.95 -34.02
CA ILE A 357 22.10 12.63 -33.82
C ILE A 357 20.57 12.76 -33.91
N SER A 358 19.98 12.19 -34.97
CA SER A 358 18.52 12.17 -35.22
C SER A 358 17.84 10.85 -34.86
N ASP A 359 18.58 9.75 -34.92
CA ASP A 359 18.11 8.36 -34.90
C ASP A 359 19.03 7.47 -34.05
N ILE A 360 18.57 6.23 -33.80
CA ILE A 360 19.21 5.28 -32.88
C ILE A 360 20.50 4.72 -33.49
N GLU A 361 20.52 4.48 -34.80
CA GLU A 361 21.66 3.93 -35.53
C GLU A 361 22.83 4.91 -35.48
N THR A 362 22.58 6.19 -35.76
CA THR A 362 23.58 7.26 -35.64
C THR A 362 24.05 7.41 -34.20
N TYR A 363 23.15 7.26 -33.21
CA TYR A 363 23.52 7.30 -31.81
C TYR A 363 24.50 6.16 -31.44
N ARG A 364 24.19 4.93 -31.85
CA ARG A 364 25.03 3.74 -31.62
C ARG A 364 26.40 3.84 -32.30
N ALA A 365 26.45 4.45 -33.48
CA ALA A 365 27.70 4.65 -34.22
C ALA A 365 28.63 5.70 -33.58
N ARG A 366 28.07 6.77 -33.00
CA ARG A 366 28.85 7.88 -32.43
C ARG A 366 29.20 7.71 -30.96
N VAL A 367 28.36 7.02 -30.20
CA VAL A 367 28.55 6.84 -28.76
C VAL A 367 28.90 5.38 -28.49
N PRO A 368 30.11 5.06 -28.01
CA PRO A 368 30.48 3.70 -27.65
C PRO A 368 29.75 3.25 -26.38
N VAL A 369 29.68 1.94 -26.16
CA VAL A 369 29.24 1.39 -24.86
C VAL A 369 30.28 1.74 -23.80
N GLN A 370 29.81 2.28 -22.67
CA GLN A 370 30.65 2.80 -21.62
C GLN A 370 30.60 1.93 -20.37
N GLN A 371 31.75 1.76 -19.73
CA GLN A 371 31.85 1.33 -18.34
C GLN A 371 32.02 2.56 -17.44
N TYR A 372 31.87 2.39 -16.13
CA TYR A 372 32.04 3.52 -15.19
C TYR A 372 33.40 4.20 -15.33
N ASP A 373 34.47 3.42 -15.48
CA ASP A 373 35.82 3.98 -15.60
C ASP A 373 36.04 4.77 -16.89
N GLY A 374 35.29 4.46 -17.96
CA GLY A 374 35.28 5.28 -19.18
C GLY A 374 34.60 6.65 -18.99
N LEU A 375 33.63 6.73 -18.08
CA LEU A 375 32.94 7.98 -17.74
C LEU A 375 33.60 8.75 -16.58
N ARG A 376 34.45 8.09 -15.80
CA ARG A 376 35.08 8.65 -14.59
C ARG A 376 35.75 10.02 -14.82
N PRO A 377 36.55 10.24 -15.88
CA PRO A 377 37.17 11.55 -16.12
C PRO A 377 36.13 12.68 -16.29
N TYR A 378 35.01 12.40 -16.95
CA TYR A 378 33.93 13.38 -17.12
C TYR A 378 33.16 13.61 -15.82
N ILE A 379 32.97 12.57 -15.00
CA ILE A 379 32.33 12.69 -13.69
C ILE A 379 33.19 13.53 -12.74
N GLU A 380 34.49 13.30 -12.70
CA GLU A 380 35.43 14.06 -11.87
C GLU A 380 35.50 15.52 -12.32
N ALA A 381 35.54 15.79 -13.62
CA ALA A 381 35.42 17.15 -14.17
C ALA A 381 34.07 17.81 -13.81
N GLN A 382 32.97 17.06 -13.85
CA GLN A 382 31.64 17.54 -13.43
C GLN A 382 31.60 17.88 -11.94
N MET A 383 32.26 17.09 -11.09
CA MET A 383 32.41 17.35 -9.65
C MET A 383 33.27 18.59 -9.38
N ALA A 384 34.22 18.89 -10.27
CA ALA A 384 35.01 20.11 -10.28
C ALA A 384 34.29 21.32 -10.92
N GLY A 385 33.00 21.19 -11.27
CA GLY A 385 32.15 22.28 -11.76
C GLY A 385 32.17 22.48 -13.28
N GLU A 386 32.84 21.63 -14.05
CA GLU A 386 32.80 21.66 -15.51
C GLU A 386 31.48 21.08 -16.04
N ALA A 387 30.93 21.63 -17.13
CA ALA A 387 29.83 21.01 -17.88
C ALA A 387 30.34 19.82 -18.72
N ALA A 388 30.90 18.82 -18.05
CA ALA A 388 31.63 17.73 -18.70
C ALA A 388 30.69 16.62 -19.20
N LEU A 389 29.96 15.98 -18.30
CA LEU A 389 29.04 14.88 -18.60
C LEU A 389 27.64 15.41 -18.94
N THR A 390 27.21 16.45 -18.23
CA THR A 390 25.89 17.09 -18.39
C THR A 390 26.06 18.60 -18.43
N THR A 391 25.13 19.31 -19.07
CA THR A 391 25.17 20.78 -19.10
C THR A 391 24.75 21.38 -17.76
N ASP A 392 23.81 20.73 -17.06
CA ASP A 392 23.40 21.14 -15.71
C ASP A 392 24.37 20.60 -14.65
N LEU A 393 24.59 21.38 -13.60
CA LEU A 393 25.33 20.92 -12.41
C LEU A 393 24.47 19.95 -11.58
N PRO A 394 25.05 18.84 -11.08
CA PRO A 394 24.40 17.94 -10.15
C PRO A 394 24.04 18.63 -8.83
N VAL A 395 22.88 18.28 -8.27
CA VAL A 395 22.42 18.77 -6.95
C VAL A 395 22.73 17.79 -5.81
N LEU A 396 23.14 16.57 -6.16
CA LEU A 396 23.53 15.48 -5.29
C LEU A 396 24.42 14.55 -6.11
N TYR A 397 25.35 13.88 -5.43
CA TYR A 397 26.06 12.74 -5.96
C TYR A 397 25.73 11.48 -5.16
N ALA A 398 25.35 10.40 -5.84
CA ALA A 398 25.01 9.15 -5.19
C ALA A 398 26.18 8.17 -5.21
N LEU A 399 26.50 7.57 -4.07
CA LEU A 399 27.59 6.60 -3.94
C LEU A 399 27.13 5.16 -4.22
N THR A 400 28.01 4.35 -4.81
CA THR A 400 27.86 2.89 -4.90
C THR A 400 29.25 2.22 -4.93
N SER A 401 29.32 0.94 -4.58
CA SER A 401 30.55 0.14 -4.68
C SER A 401 31.07 0.07 -6.13
N GLY A 402 32.36 0.33 -6.30
CA GLY A 402 33.07 0.28 -7.58
C GLY A 402 33.74 -1.06 -7.86
N THR A 403 34.10 -1.30 -9.12
CA THR A 403 34.80 -2.50 -9.62
C THR A 403 36.23 -2.62 -9.11
N THR A 404 36.92 -1.48 -8.93
CA THR A 404 38.36 -1.36 -8.64
C THR A 404 38.67 -0.86 -7.23
N GLY A 405 37.70 -0.94 -6.31
CA GLY A 405 37.86 -0.47 -4.93
C GLY A 405 37.58 1.02 -4.69
N THR A 406 37.72 1.87 -5.72
CA THR A 406 37.26 3.27 -5.65
C THR A 406 35.75 3.35 -5.81
N PRO A 407 34.99 3.95 -4.88
CA PRO A 407 33.55 4.13 -5.00
C PRO A 407 33.16 4.82 -6.31
N LYS A 408 32.00 4.45 -6.85
CA LYS A 408 31.38 5.14 -7.98
C LYS A 408 30.52 6.27 -7.45
N THR A 409 30.58 7.40 -8.12
CA THR A 409 29.87 8.63 -7.80
C THR A 409 28.95 8.95 -8.97
N ILE A 410 27.64 8.77 -8.78
CA ILE A 410 26.65 8.99 -9.83
C ILE A 410 26.07 10.40 -9.69
N PRO A 411 26.19 11.28 -10.69
CA PRO A 411 25.58 12.60 -10.65
C PRO A 411 24.04 12.51 -10.63
N VAL A 412 23.40 13.31 -9.79
CA VAL A 412 21.94 13.41 -9.71
C VAL A 412 21.54 14.85 -10.00
N LEU A 413 20.89 15.06 -11.14
CA LEU A 413 20.42 16.37 -11.55
C LEU A 413 19.09 16.74 -10.88
N ARG A 414 18.77 18.04 -10.86
CA ARG A 414 17.46 18.54 -10.41
C ARG A 414 16.30 17.92 -11.21
N GLU A 415 16.50 17.69 -12.50
CA GLU A 415 15.51 17.01 -13.33
C GLU A 415 15.36 15.53 -12.96
N THR A 416 16.46 14.81 -12.75
CA THR A 416 16.43 13.41 -12.31
C THR A 416 15.69 13.26 -10.96
N LEU A 417 15.88 14.20 -10.02
CA LEU A 417 15.09 14.22 -8.78
C LEU A 417 13.59 14.47 -9.03
N ARG A 418 13.22 15.33 -9.98
CA ARG A 418 11.80 15.55 -10.36
C ARG A 418 11.19 14.29 -10.96
N GLN A 419 11.94 13.61 -11.83
CA GLN A 419 11.58 12.31 -12.40
C GLN A 419 11.37 11.27 -11.30
N HIS A 420 12.32 11.12 -10.37
CA HIS A 420 12.18 10.21 -9.23
C HIS A 420 10.98 10.54 -8.33
N ARG A 421 10.66 11.82 -8.09
CA ARG A 421 9.44 12.20 -7.35
C ARG A 421 8.16 11.78 -8.08
N ARG A 422 8.11 11.93 -9.41
CA ARG A 422 6.97 11.44 -10.22
C ARG A 422 6.89 9.92 -10.16
N SER A 423 8.03 9.25 -10.30
CA SER A 423 8.17 7.81 -10.18
C SER A 423 7.67 7.28 -8.83
N GLN A 424 8.04 7.94 -7.73
CA GLN A 424 7.58 7.57 -6.39
C GLN A 424 6.06 7.72 -6.23
N ARG A 425 5.45 8.77 -6.80
CA ARG A 425 3.99 8.94 -6.79
C ARG A 425 3.27 7.85 -7.58
N LEU A 426 3.78 7.50 -8.77
CA LEU A 426 3.25 6.39 -9.57
C LEU A 426 3.31 5.07 -8.80
N TYR A 427 4.46 4.78 -8.20
CA TYR A 427 4.65 3.58 -7.39
C TYR A 427 3.72 3.56 -6.17
N THR A 428 3.54 4.72 -5.51
CA THR A 428 2.62 4.88 -4.38
C THR A 428 1.17 4.62 -4.80
N TRP A 429 0.77 5.11 -5.98
CA TRP A 429 -0.56 4.89 -6.53
C TRP A 429 -0.83 3.42 -6.87
N LEU A 430 0.15 2.71 -7.46
CA LEU A 430 0.05 1.28 -7.75
C LEU A 430 -0.15 0.47 -6.46
N GLN A 431 0.65 0.75 -5.43
CA GLN A 431 0.49 0.14 -4.12
C GLN A 431 -0.83 0.48 -3.45
N TYR A 432 -1.31 1.72 -3.56
CA TYR A 432 -2.61 2.12 -3.04
C TYR A 432 -3.75 1.36 -3.72
N ARG A 433 -3.67 1.14 -5.03
CA ARG A 433 -4.66 0.34 -5.76
C ARG A 433 -4.66 -1.12 -5.32
N ALA A 434 -3.49 -1.69 -5.07
CA ALA A 434 -3.38 -3.07 -4.62
C ALA A 434 -3.81 -3.25 -3.16
N CYS A 435 -3.38 -2.35 -2.27
CA CYS A 435 -3.67 -2.44 -0.84
C CYS A 435 -4.04 -1.06 -0.24
N PRO A 436 -5.27 -0.57 -0.42
CA PRO A 436 -5.69 0.73 0.10
C PRO A 436 -5.63 0.82 1.64
N ARG A 437 -5.85 -0.31 2.33
CA ARG A 437 -5.88 -0.38 3.80
C ARG A 437 -4.52 -0.09 4.43
N ALA A 438 -3.43 -0.47 3.75
CA ALA A 438 -2.08 -0.14 4.18
C ALA A 438 -1.90 1.38 4.36
N PHE A 439 -2.69 2.19 3.66
CA PHE A 439 -2.62 3.64 3.69
C PHE A 439 -3.41 4.32 4.81
N GLY A 440 -4.11 3.54 5.64
CA GLY A 440 -4.84 4.04 6.80
C GLY A 440 -4.00 4.22 8.07
N GLY A 441 -2.83 3.56 8.16
CA GLY A 441 -2.00 3.54 9.37
C GLY A 441 -0.56 4.01 9.15
N PRO A 442 0.27 4.03 10.22
CA PRO A 442 1.67 4.43 10.17
C PRO A 442 2.51 3.54 9.25
N ALA A 443 3.61 4.09 8.76
CA ALA A 443 4.57 3.40 7.91
C ALA A 443 5.98 3.44 8.50
N LEU A 444 6.77 2.38 8.30
CA LEU A 444 8.21 2.41 8.52
C LEU A 444 8.91 2.24 7.17
N GLY A 445 9.67 3.26 6.77
CA GLY A 445 10.54 3.20 5.59
C GLY A 445 11.99 3.07 6.03
N LEU A 446 12.73 2.14 5.43
CA LEU A 446 14.17 1.96 5.62
C LEU A 446 14.90 2.50 4.39
N VAL A 447 15.54 3.66 4.55
CA VAL A 447 16.28 4.36 3.49
C VAL A 447 17.73 4.61 3.91
N GLY A 448 18.58 4.97 2.95
CA GLY A 448 19.95 5.42 3.23
C GLY A 448 19.99 6.84 3.80
N SER A 449 21.16 7.30 4.23
CA SER A 449 21.34 8.68 4.67
C SER A 449 21.14 9.65 3.50
N ALA A 450 20.56 10.82 3.77
CA ALA A 450 20.37 11.85 2.75
C ALA A 450 21.69 12.55 2.38
N VAL A 451 22.59 12.70 3.35
CA VAL A 451 23.92 13.28 3.21
C VAL A 451 24.88 12.46 4.05
N GLU A 452 25.91 11.93 3.41
CA GLU A 452 26.99 11.16 4.02
C GLU A 452 28.29 11.97 3.98
N ASP A 453 28.50 12.73 2.91
CA ASP A 453 29.67 13.59 2.72
C ASP A 453 29.34 14.78 1.79
N ARG A 454 30.35 15.59 1.44
CA ARG A 454 30.24 16.68 0.46
C ARG A 454 31.45 16.71 -0.46
N THR A 455 31.23 17.12 -1.72
CA THR A 455 32.33 17.42 -2.65
C THR A 455 33.12 18.65 -2.18
N ALA A 456 34.30 18.87 -2.77
CA ALA A 456 35.10 20.08 -2.51
C ALA A 456 34.34 21.39 -2.81
N GLN A 457 33.38 21.36 -3.74
CA GLN A 457 32.49 22.49 -4.03
C GLN A 457 31.23 22.54 -3.15
N GLY A 458 31.12 21.66 -2.16
CA GLY A 458 30.03 21.62 -1.18
C GLY A 458 28.77 20.88 -1.64
N ALA A 459 28.75 20.25 -2.82
CA ALA A 459 27.61 19.46 -3.28
C ALA A 459 27.44 18.21 -2.41
N PRO A 460 26.22 17.86 -1.96
CA PRO A 460 26.03 16.72 -1.08
C PRO A 460 26.34 15.40 -1.80
N ILE A 461 26.91 14.47 -1.05
CA ILE A 461 27.15 13.09 -1.42
C ILE A 461 26.29 12.22 -0.49
N GLY A 462 25.45 11.33 -1.00
CA GLY A 462 24.57 10.51 -0.18
C GLY A 462 23.53 9.73 -0.99
N SER A 463 22.49 9.20 -0.34
CA SER A 463 21.50 8.37 -1.03
C SER A 463 20.33 9.16 -1.60
N VAL A 464 19.95 8.85 -2.85
CA VAL A 464 18.74 9.42 -3.49
C VAL A 464 17.49 9.10 -2.66
N SER A 465 17.40 7.89 -2.11
CA SER A 465 16.28 7.47 -1.27
C SER A 465 16.13 8.32 -0.01
N GLY A 466 17.24 8.63 0.68
CA GLY A 466 17.27 9.50 1.85
C GLY A 466 16.90 10.93 1.51
N THR A 467 17.42 11.47 0.39
CA THR A 467 17.05 12.83 -0.07
C THR A 467 15.55 12.94 -0.41
N LEU A 468 14.97 11.92 -1.06
CA LEU A 468 13.53 11.89 -1.34
C LEU A 468 12.71 11.81 -0.05
N TYR A 469 13.17 11.04 0.93
CA TYR A 469 12.54 10.92 2.25
C TYR A 469 12.58 12.24 3.03
N ALA A 470 13.74 12.86 3.15
CA ALA A 470 13.94 14.11 3.87
C ALA A 470 13.15 15.27 3.23
N SER A 471 12.97 15.26 1.90
CA SER A 471 12.22 16.29 1.17
C SER A 471 10.71 16.01 1.02
N MET A 472 10.17 14.98 1.70
CA MET A 472 8.73 14.73 1.68
C MET A 472 7.95 15.88 2.35
N PRO A 473 6.79 16.29 1.80
CA PRO A 473 5.90 17.24 2.45
C PRO A 473 5.49 16.75 3.85
N THR A 474 5.35 17.68 4.81
CA THR A 474 5.10 17.35 6.23
C THR A 474 3.91 16.43 6.44
N PHE A 475 2.80 16.63 5.72
CA PHE A 475 1.62 15.78 5.86
C PHE A 475 1.83 14.34 5.37
N MET A 476 2.73 14.11 4.40
CA MET A 476 3.11 12.77 3.95
C MET A 476 4.11 12.15 4.92
N ARG A 477 5.09 12.94 5.38
CA ARG A 477 6.12 12.50 6.33
C ARG A 477 5.52 12.14 7.70
N ALA A 478 4.46 12.81 8.14
CA ALA A 478 3.77 12.55 9.40
C ALA A 478 3.21 11.13 9.54
N ARG A 479 3.10 10.38 8.44
CA ARG A 479 2.73 8.97 8.46
C ARG A 479 3.90 8.05 8.81
N TYR A 480 5.13 8.47 8.52
CA TYR A 480 6.29 7.64 8.77
C TYR A 480 6.74 7.76 10.22
N VAL A 481 7.01 6.62 10.84
CA VAL A 481 7.36 6.55 12.27
C VAL A 481 8.79 6.98 12.57
N ALA A 482 9.68 6.93 11.57
CA ALA A 482 11.09 7.29 11.72
C ALA A 482 11.38 8.68 11.14
N PRO A 483 11.95 9.62 11.91
CA PRO A 483 12.46 10.87 11.33
C PRO A 483 13.70 10.60 10.47
N SER A 484 13.98 11.50 9.52
CA SER A 484 15.10 11.36 8.57
C SER A 484 16.47 11.24 9.23
N GLU A 485 16.61 11.90 10.38
CA GLU A 485 17.82 12.02 11.19
C GLU A 485 18.28 10.66 11.72
N VAL A 486 17.35 9.72 11.92
CA VAL A 486 17.68 8.34 12.35
C VAL A 486 18.53 7.61 11.31
N PHE A 487 18.35 7.89 10.02
CA PHE A 487 19.11 7.22 8.97
C PHE A 487 20.58 7.67 8.91
N SER A 488 20.89 8.82 9.50
CA SER A 488 22.25 9.38 9.61
C SER A 488 23.06 8.83 10.78
N ILE A 489 22.48 8.02 11.68
CA ILE A 489 23.21 7.37 12.79
C ILE A 489 24.33 6.49 12.20
N ALA A 490 25.58 6.69 12.59
CA ALA A 490 26.69 5.89 12.05
C ALA A 490 26.71 4.46 12.62
N ASP A 491 26.45 4.31 13.92
CA ASP A 491 26.35 3.01 14.58
C ASP A 491 25.09 2.26 14.11
N TYR A 492 25.30 1.18 13.38
CA TYR A 492 24.22 0.37 12.82
C TYR A 492 23.39 -0.32 13.89
N ASP A 493 24.00 -0.80 14.97
CA ASP A 493 23.28 -1.49 16.03
C ASP A 493 22.35 -0.52 16.76
N LEU A 494 22.87 0.65 17.13
CA LEU A 494 22.10 1.75 17.70
C LEU A 494 20.99 2.23 16.76
N LYS A 495 21.26 2.32 15.44
CA LYS A 495 20.26 2.68 14.42
C LYS A 495 19.12 1.67 14.39
N TYR A 496 19.40 0.38 14.30
CA TYR A 496 18.34 -0.64 14.23
C TYR A 496 17.59 -0.78 15.56
N ARG A 497 18.24 -0.63 16.72
CA ARG A 497 17.55 -0.56 18.02
C ARG A 497 16.59 0.63 18.08
N THR A 498 17.02 1.80 17.60
CA THR A 498 16.18 3.01 17.53
C THR A 498 14.97 2.80 16.60
N LEU A 499 15.20 2.26 15.40
CA LEU A 499 14.12 1.95 14.44
C LEU A 499 13.13 0.92 14.99
N ALA A 500 13.63 -0.16 15.60
CA ALA A 500 12.81 -1.21 16.20
C ALA A 500 11.96 -0.64 17.34
N GLN A 501 12.53 0.18 18.22
CA GLN A 501 11.79 0.79 19.32
C GLN A 501 10.74 1.78 18.84
N LEU A 502 11.05 2.61 17.83
CA LEU A 502 10.07 3.48 17.17
C LEU A 502 8.90 2.66 16.63
N ALA A 503 9.18 1.55 15.93
CA ALA A 503 8.14 0.68 15.39
C ALA A 503 7.27 0.02 16.48
N LEU A 504 7.87 -0.42 17.60
CA LEU A 504 7.16 -1.08 18.71
C LEU A 504 6.11 -0.19 19.39
N ARG A 505 6.32 1.13 19.37
CA ARG A 505 5.37 2.13 19.90
C ARG A 505 4.06 2.19 19.10
N HIS A 506 4.05 1.72 17.85
CA HIS A 506 2.89 1.75 16.97
C HIS A 506 2.27 0.35 16.81
N PRO A 507 1.27 -0.04 17.64
CA PRO A 507 0.57 -1.32 17.48
C PRO A 507 -0.23 -1.44 16.16
N ASP A 508 -0.48 -0.31 15.51
CA ASP A 508 -1.27 -0.16 14.28
C ASP A 508 -0.40 0.03 13.02
N LEU A 509 0.92 -0.23 13.11
CA LEU A 509 1.83 -0.17 11.97
C LEU A 509 1.27 -0.98 10.79
N ALA A 510 1.03 -0.30 9.66
CA ALA A 510 0.27 -0.86 8.54
C ALA A 510 1.12 -1.08 7.28
N TYR A 511 2.30 -0.48 7.22
CA TYR A 511 3.15 -0.46 6.02
C TYR A 511 4.63 -0.56 6.41
N LEU A 512 5.38 -1.47 5.77
CA LEU A 512 6.85 -1.52 5.77
C LEU A 512 7.42 -1.25 4.37
N ALA A 513 8.44 -0.41 4.23
CA ALA A 513 9.18 -0.16 2.99
C ALA A 513 10.68 -0.33 3.22
N GLY A 514 11.38 -1.02 2.33
CA GLY A 514 12.83 -1.11 2.38
C GLY A 514 13.35 -1.87 1.17
N ALA A 515 14.49 -1.46 0.63
CA ALA A 515 14.97 -2.02 -0.64
C ALA A 515 15.19 -3.54 -0.55
N ASN A 516 15.89 -3.99 0.48
CA ASN A 516 16.27 -5.40 0.64
C ASN A 516 15.61 -6.03 1.90
N PRO A 517 15.01 -7.23 1.79
CA PRO A 517 14.34 -7.91 2.90
C PRO A 517 15.26 -8.27 4.08
N SER A 518 16.58 -8.41 3.86
CA SER A 518 17.55 -8.62 4.94
C SER A 518 17.57 -7.51 6.00
N SER A 519 17.19 -6.28 5.65
CA SER A 519 17.06 -5.20 6.64
C SER A 519 15.94 -5.49 7.65
N PHE A 520 14.86 -6.14 7.22
CA PHE A 520 13.77 -6.54 8.11
C PHE A 520 14.12 -7.77 8.94
N LEU A 521 14.87 -8.71 8.38
CA LEU A 521 15.44 -9.81 9.16
C LEU A 521 16.38 -9.30 10.26
N ARG A 522 17.23 -8.30 9.96
CA ARG A 522 18.06 -7.66 11.01
C ARG A 522 17.21 -6.96 12.05
N MET A 523 16.17 -6.24 11.65
CA MET A 523 15.24 -5.62 12.60
C MET A 523 14.57 -6.66 13.50
N GLN A 524 14.17 -7.81 12.96
CA GLN A 524 13.61 -8.92 13.73
C GLN A 524 14.62 -9.54 14.70
N ALA A 525 15.87 -9.71 14.26
CA ALA A 525 16.95 -10.17 15.14
C ALA A 525 17.11 -9.20 16.33
N ILE A 526 17.17 -7.89 16.07
CA ILE A 526 17.25 -6.85 17.11
C ILE A 526 16.05 -6.87 18.06
N LEU A 527 14.82 -7.06 17.55
CA LEU A 527 13.62 -7.18 18.38
C LEU A 527 13.71 -8.32 19.40
N ASN A 528 14.40 -9.41 19.03
CA ASN A 528 14.54 -10.58 19.87
C ASN A 528 15.79 -10.52 20.76
N GLU A 529 16.94 -10.13 20.22
CA GLU A 529 18.23 -9.92 20.92
C GLU A 529 18.09 -8.88 22.05
N HIS A 530 17.35 -7.79 21.79
CA HIS A 530 17.19 -6.67 22.72
C HIS A 530 15.76 -6.52 23.24
N ARG A 531 14.99 -7.62 23.27
CA ARG A 531 13.56 -7.60 23.64
C ARG A 531 13.28 -6.84 24.94
N GLY A 532 14.02 -7.15 26.01
CA GLY A 532 13.82 -6.54 27.33
C GLY A 532 14.03 -5.03 27.31
N THR A 533 15.22 -4.60 26.88
CA THR A 533 15.60 -3.17 26.87
C THR A 533 14.74 -2.33 25.92
N LEU A 534 14.35 -2.89 24.77
CA LEU A 534 13.45 -2.22 23.84
C LEU A 534 12.07 -1.98 24.48
N ILE A 535 11.50 -3.00 25.14
CA ILE A 535 10.18 -2.90 25.77
C ILE A 535 10.24 -1.98 27.00
N GLU A 536 11.27 -2.07 27.83
CA GLU A 536 11.48 -1.16 28.97
C GLU A 536 11.57 0.30 28.51
N GLY A 537 12.24 0.58 27.39
CA GLY A 537 12.28 1.94 26.86
C GLY A 537 10.94 2.41 26.26
N VAL A 538 10.10 1.50 25.73
CA VAL A 538 8.70 1.82 25.37
C VAL A 538 7.89 2.15 26.62
N GLU A 539 8.06 1.38 27.69
CA GLU A 539 7.39 1.60 28.98
C GLU A 539 7.77 2.96 29.58
N ALA A 540 9.07 3.22 29.72
CA ALA A 540 9.61 4.40 30.37
C ALA A 540 9.67 5.65 29.48
N GLY A 541 9.43 5.52 28.17
CA GLY A 541 9.50 6.65 27.24
C GLY A 541 10.93 7.09 26.89
N ARG A 542 11.91 6.17 26.85
CA ARG A 542 13.33 6.50 26.59
C ARG A 542 13.96 5.60 25.55
N PHE A 543 14.96 6.13 24.84
CA PHE A 543 15.81 5.36 23.92
C PHE A 543 17.11 4.96 24.62
N ALA A 544 17.63 3.78 24.26
CA ALA A 544 18.98 3.39 24.68
C ALA A 544 20.02 4.29 23.99
N GLY A 545 21.04 4.75 24.71
CA GLY A 545 22.05 5.67 24.17
C GLY A 545 21.53 7.10 23.92
N TRP A 546 20.46 7.53 24.61
CA TRP A 546 19.87 8.85 24.43
C TRP A 546 20.87 10.00 24.62
N ASP A 547 21.73 9.89 25.63
CA ASP A 547 22.72 10.92 25.96
C ASP A 547 23.84 11.01 24.90
N ASP A 548 24.06 9.94 24.14
CA ASP A 548 25.04 9.89 23.04
C ASP A 548 24.46 10.43 21.73
N PHE A 549 23.15 10.69 21.66
CA PHE A 549 22.53 11.22 20.45
C PHE A 549 22.87 12.70 20.23
N PRO A 550 23.18 13.10 18.98
CA PRO A 550 23.31 14.51 18.63
C PRO A 550 22.05 15.31 19.00
N PRO A 551 22.18 16.61 19.36
CA PRO A 551 21.03 17.44 19.76
C PRO A 551 19.93 17.56 18.69
N GLU A 552 20.27 17.43 17.41
CA GLU A 552 19.30 17.36 16.32
C GLU A 552 18.47 16.08 16.34
N LEU A 553 19.10 14.93 16.60
CA LEU A 553 18.44 13.63 16.69
C LEU A 553 17.56 13.55 17.95
N GLN A 554 18.04 14.07 19.08
CA GLN A 554 17.24 14.18 20.31
C GLN A 554 15.96 15.00 20.07
N ARG A 555 16.06 16.17 19.43
CA ARG A 555 14.88 16.98 19.07
C ARG A 555 13.93 16.24 18.12
N ALA A 556 14.46 15.52 17.14
CA ALA A 556 13.66 14.74 16.20
C ALA A 556 12.93 13.56 16.87
N LEU A 557 13.55 12.94 17.89
CA LEU A 557 13.00 11.79 18.62
C LEU A 557 12.14 12.18 19.83
N ALA A 558 12.23 13.42 20.34
CA ALA A 558 11.50 13.89 21.51
C ALA A 558 9.97 13.66 21.46
N PRO A 559 9.26 13.77 20.31
CA PRO A 559 7.84 13.42 20.25
C PRO A 559 7.56 11.93 20.54
N SER A 560 8.56 11.07 20.39
CA SER A 560 8.48 9.62 20.59
C SER A 560 8.94 9.18 21.99
N THR A 561 9.29 10.09 22.90
CA THR A 561 9.73 9.76 24.27
C THR A 561 8.58 9.73 25.30
N GLN A 562 7.34 9.51 24.85
CA GLN A 562 6.19 9.36 25.76
C GLN A 562 6.17 7.94 26.38
N PRO A 563 5.97 7.80 27.71
CA PRO A 563 5.81 6.49 28.36
C PRO A 563 4.56 5.73 27.88
N MET A 564 4.69 4.43 27.59
CA MET A 564 3.60 3.58 27.09
C MET A 564 3.46 2.23 27.84
N PRO A 565 3.19 2.22 29.16
CA PRO A 565 3.18 1.01 29.98
C PRO A 565 2.16 -0.04 29.51
N LYS A 566 0.98 0.39 29.04
CA LYS A 566 -0.04 -0.54 28.48
C LYS A 566 0.43 -1.25 27.21
N ARG A 567 1.24 -0.60 26.38
CA ARG A 567 1.81 -1.23 25.18
C ARG A 567 2.94 -2.17 25.58
N ALA A 568 3.81 -1.76 26.50
CA ALA A 568 4.88 -2.59 27.02
C ALA A 568 4.37 -3.89 27.64
N ALA A 569 3.36 -3.82 28.50
CA ALA A 569 2.73 -5.02 29.09
C ALA A 569 2.17 -5.98 28.03
N LYS A 570 1.54 -5.46 26.96
CA LYS A 570 1.09 -6.28 25.83
C LYS A 570 2.25 -6.95 25.10
N LEU A 571 3.37 -6.26 24.90
CA LEU A 571 4.56 -6.81 24.24
C LEU A 571 5.29 -7.85 25.12
N GLN A 572 5.31 -7.66 26.44
CA GLN A 572 5.83 -8.64 27.41
C GLN A 572 5.00 -9.93 27.40
N ALA A 573 3.67 -9.82 27.28
CA ALA A 573 2.77 -10.97 27.24
C ALA A 573 2.85 -11.82 25.95
N LEU A 574 3.50 -11.33 24.89
CA LEU A 574 3.66 -12.09 23.65
C LEU A 574 4.66 -13.26 23.84
N PRO A 575 4.45 -14.41 23.17
CA PRO A 575 5.43 -15.49 23.19
C PRO A 575 6.73 -15.09 22.49
N ALA A 576 7.84 -15.69 22.90
CA ALA A 576 9.12 -15.60 22.18
C ALA A 576 9.20 -16.72 21.11
N PRO A 577 9.83 -16.48 19.95
CA PRO A 577 10.34 -15.19 19.47
C PRO A 577 9.21 -14.24 19.04
N LEU A 578 9.48 -12.92 19.10
CA LEU A 578 8.61 -11.91 18.52
C LEU A 578 8.66 -11.98 16.98
N THR A 579 7.49 -12.12 16.37
CA THR A 579 7.29 -12.08 14.92
C THR A 579 6.56 -10.81 14.53
N PHE A 580 6.63 -10.40 13.26
CA PHE A 580 5.91 -9.21 12.81
C PHE A 580 4.39 -9.41 12.91
N ALA A 581 3.91 -10.64 12.70
CA ALA A 581 2.51 -11.02 12.86
C ALA A 581 2.01 -10.85 14.29
N SER A 582 2.81 -11.22 15.30
CA SER A 582 2.40 -11.09 16.70
C SER A 582 2.49 -9.64 17.20
N VAL A 583 3.50 -8.89 16.76
CA VAL A 583 3.72 -7.50 17.19
C VAL A 583 2.78 -6.51 16.47
N TRP A 584 2.53 -6.73 15.18
CA TRP A 584 1.74 -5.89 14.27
C TRP A 584 0.75 -6.73 13.43
N PRO A 585 -0.32 -7.26 14.05
CA PRO A 585 -1.30 -8.11 13.35
C PRO A 585 -2.04 -7.37 12.22
N ASN A 586 -2.04 -6.04 12.23
CA ASN A 586 -2.66 -5.20 11.21
C ASN A 586 -1.72 -4.80 10.07
N LEU A 587 -0.47 -5.28 10.04
CA LEU A 587 0.46 -4.96 8.96
C LEU A 587 -0.10 -5.45 7.61
N GLN A 588 -0.35 -4.52 6.68
CA GLN A 588 -1.06 -4.80 5.42
C GLN A 588 -0.15 -4.88 4.20
N LEU A 589 1.03 -4.24 4.23
CA LEU A 589 1.88 -4.11 3.06
C LEU A 589 3.37 -4.10 3.44
N LEU A 590 4.14 -4.93 2.73
CA LEU A 590 5.60 -4.91 2.70
C LEU A 590 6.07 -4.58 1.28
N ALA A 591 6.71 -3.43 1.10
CA ALA A 591 7.33 -3.02 -0.16
C ALA A 591 8.84 -3.27 -0.13
N THR A 592 9.31 -4.27 -0.87
CA THR A 592 10.72 -4.69 -0.90
C THR A 592 11.07 -5.46 -2.18
N TRP A 593 12.35 -5.68 -2.50
CA TRP A 593 12.73 -6.56 -3.60
C TRP A 593 12.36 -8.02 -3.29
N THR A 594 11.81 -8.69 -4.28
CA THR A 594 11.33 -10.08 -4.19
C THR A 594 12.11 -11.03 -5.10
N GLY A 595 12.76 -10.52 -6.14
CA GLY A 595 13.55 -11.29 -7.11
C GLY A 595 15.03 -11.47 -6.74
N GLY A 596 15.73 -12.34 -7.47
CA GLY A 596 17.15 -12.63 -7.28
C GLY A 596 17.48 -13.12 -5.85
N SER A 597 18.62 -12.68 -5.32
CA SER A 597 19.08 -13.02 -3.96
C SER A 597 18.10 -12.58 -2.85
N CYS A 598 17.29 -11.56 -3.10
CA CYS A 598 16.31 -11.06 -2.14
C CYS A 598 15.16 -12.05 -1.89
N GLY A 599 14.82 -12.90 -2.86
CA GLY A 599 13.76 -13.90 -2.71
C GLY A 599 14.03 -14.89 -1.56
N ILE A 600 15.30 -15.21 -1.29
CA ILE A 600 15.70 -16.13 -0.22
C ILE A 600 15.46 -15.49 1.16
N ALA A 601 15.91 -14.25 1.34
CA ALA A 601 15.67 -13.50 2.58
C ALA A 601 14.17 -13.21 2.80
N LEU A 602 13.43 -12.91 1.73
CA LEU A 602 11.98 -12.75 1.81
C LEU A 602 11.28 -14.04 2.19
N GLY A 603 11.71 -15.20 1.66
CA GLY A 603 11.15 -16.51 2.02
C GLY A 603 11.25 -16.81 3.52
N ARG A 604 12.33 -16.35 4.17
CA ARG A 604 12.48 -16.44 5.65
C ARG A 604 11.56 -15.48 6.39
N LEU A 605 11.41 -14.27 5.88
CA LEU A 605 10.56 -13.25 6.50
C LEU A 605 9.07 -13.58 6.34
N ALA A 606 8.69 -14.28 5.27
CA ALA A 606 7.29 -14.52 4.90
C ALA A 606 6.50 -15.26 5.98
N SER A 607 7.12 -16.21 6.70
CA SER A 607 6.48 -16.92 7.81
C SER A 607 6.16 -16.04 9.02
N ASP A 608 6.85 -14.90 9.15
CA ASP A 608 6.70 -13.99 10.27
C ASP A 608 5.76 -12.81 9.97
N LEU A 609 5.31 -12.66 8.73
CA LEU A 609 4.34 -11.64 8.34
C LEU A 609 2.91 -12.08 8.66
N PRO A 610 1.98 -11.15 8.94
CA PRO A 610 0.56 -11.51 9.02
C PRO A 610 0.08 -12.15 7.71
N PRO A 611 -0.84 -13.12 7.74
CA PRO A 611 -1.38 -13.76 6.53
C PRO A 611 -2.03 -12.77 5.54
N ALA A 612 -2.55 -11.64 6.04
CA ALA A 612 -3.15 -10.59 5.21
C ALA A 612 -2.13 -9.59 4.63
N CYS A 613 -0.84 -9.71 4.98
CA CYS A 613 0.18 -8.79 4.52
C CYS A 613 0.52 -9.05 3.06
N THR A 614 0.33 -8.04 2.22
CA THR A 614 0.68 -8.09 0.80
C THR A 614 2.15 -7.74 0.61
N VAL A 615 2.89 -8.53 -0.18
CA VAL A 615 4.26 -8.17 -0.60
C VAL A 615 4.21 -7.52 -1.99
N PHE A 616 4.86 -6.37 -2.13
CA PHE A 616 4.87 -5.58 -3.36
C PHE A 616 6.32 -5.27 -3.77
N ASP A 617 6.71 -5.77 -4.94
CA ASP A 617 8.08 -5.59 -5.45
C ASP A 617 8.34 -4.13 -5.83
N ILE A 618 9.51 -3.60 -5.46
CA ILE A 618 9.87 -2.19 -5.72
C ILE A 618 10.33 -1.92 -7.15
N GLY A 619 10.43 -2.96 -7.99
CA GLY A 619 10.89 -2.93 -9.37
C GLY A 619 12.41 -2.98 -9.49
N TYR A 620 12.88 -3.06 -10.73
CA TYR A 620 14.29 -2.94 -11.07
C TYR A 620 14.75 -1.51 -10.79
N LEU A 621 15.65 -1.36 -9.82
CA LEU A 621 16.10 -0.07 -9.28
C LEU A 621 17.56 -0.20 -8.88
N SER A 622 18.36 0.82 -9.17
CA SER A 622 19.75 0.93 -8.72
C SER A 622 20.09 2.38 -8.34
N THR A 623 21.35 2.61 -7.98
CA THR A 623 21.88 3.97 -7.74
C THR A 623 21.95 4.76 -9.04
N GLU A 624 22.23 4.08 -10.16
CA GLU A 624 22.32 4.67 -11.50
C GLU A 624 20.98 5.20 -12.02
N PHE A 625 19.88 4.47 -11.79
CA PHE A 625 18.54 4.88 -12.20
C PHE A 625 17.43 4.00 -11.62
N ARG A 626 16.17 4.39 -11.86
CA ARG A 626 15.01 3.53 -11.65
C ARG A 626 14.59 2.92 -12.98
N GLY A 627 14.68 1.60 -13.11
CA GLY A 627 14.41 0.90 -14.36
C GLY A 627 12.97 0.51 -14.59
N THR A 628 12.28 0.00 -13.59
CA THR A 628 10.88 -0.40 -13.73
C THR A 628 10.00 0.00 -12.54
N PHE A 629 8.68 -0.15 -12.71
CA PHE A 629 7.75 -0.31 -11.60
C PHE A 629 6.95 -1.60 -11.76
N THR A 630 6.82 -2.33 -10.67
CA THR A 630 5.93 -3.48 -10.57
C THR A 630 4.47 -3.03 -10.61
N LEU A 631 3.66 -3.72 -11.41
CA LEU A 631 2.26 -3.35 -11.64
C LEU A 631 1.30 -3.98 -10.63
N GLU A 632 1.63 -5.18 -10.14
CA GLU A 632 0.76 -6.00 -9.30
C GLU A 632 1.56 -6.65 -8.16
N PRO A 633 0.93 -6.87 -6.98
CA PRO A 633 1.59 -7.54 -5.88
C PRO A 633 1.96 -8.99 -6.24
N GLY A 634 2.95 -9.55 -5.52
CA GLY A 634 3.41 -10.93 -5.71
C GLY A 634 4.22 -11.21 -6.98
N HIS A 635 4.45 -10.21 -7.84
CA HIS A 635 5.25 -10.34 -9.06
C HIS A 635 6.48 -9.44 -8.99
N ALA A 636 7.62 -9.91 -9.52
CA ALA A 636 8.86 -9.11 -9.64
C ALA A 636 8.98 -8.38 -10.98
N THR A 637 8.00 -8.58 -11.86
CA THR A 637 7.98 -8.07 -13.23
C THR A 637 7.49 -6.63 -13.25
N GLY A 638 8.21 -5.76 -13.97
CA GLY A 638 7.91 -4.34 -14.00
C GLY A 638 7.88 -3.71 -15.39
N LEU A 639 7.10 -2.63 -15.50
CA LEU A 639 7.03 -1.79 -16.70
C LEU A 639 8.22 -0.82 -16.73
N PRO A 640 9.02 -0.80 -17.82
CA PRO A 640 10.14 0.13 -17.97
C PRO A 640 9.72 1.60 -17.97
N LEU A 641 10.60 2.50 -17.51
CA LEU A 641 10.34 3.94 -17.49
C LEU A 641 10.56 4.57 -18.87
N LEU A 642 9.57 4.39 -19.74
CA LEU A 642 9.61 4.72 -21.17
C LEU A 642 9.93 6.18 -21.53
N ASP A 643 9.70 7.12 -20.62
CA ASP A 643 9.89 8.56 -20.84
C ASP A 643 11.06 9.19 -20.04
N GLN A 644 11.83 8.39 -19.29
CA GLN A 644 12.94 8.90 -18.46
C GLN A 644 14.31 8.40 -18.92
N HIS A 645 14.36 7.19 -19.47
CA HIS A 645 15.60 6.51 -19.83
C HIS A 645 15.48 5.94 -21.23
N TYR A 646 16.60 5.84 -21.93
CA TYR A 646 16.71 5.08 -23.16
C TYR A 646 17.42 3.75 -22.86
N TYR A 647 16.84 2.65 -23.31
CA TYR A 647 17.29 1.30 -23.05
C TYR A 647 17.76 0.62 -24.33
N GLU A 648 18.92 -0.02 -24.24
CA GLU A 648 19.43 -0.98 -25.20
C GLU A 648 19.70 -2.31 -24.48
N PHE A 649 19.65 -3.38 -25.25
CA PHE A 649 19.81 -4.73 -24.75
C PHE A 649 20.74 -5.52 -25.66
N VAL A 650 21.44 -6.48 -25.11
CA VAL A 650 22.19 -7.46 -25.91
C VAL A 650 21.95 -8.83 -25.30
N GLU A 651 21.62 -9.81 -26.14
CA GLU A 651 21.40 -11.18 -25.67
C GLU A 651 22.68 -11.72 -25.03
N GLN A 652 22.57 -12.36 -23.87
CA GLN A 652 23.71 -12.87 -23.11
C GLN A 652 24.60 -13.78 -23.97
N ALA A 653 24.00 -14.72 -24.72
CA ALA A 653 24.74 -15.64 -25.57
C ALA A 653 25.47 -14.93 -26.73
N ALA A 654 24.90 -13.85 -27.27
CA ALA A 654 25.54 -13.04 -28.29
C ALA A 654 26.72 -12.25 -27.72
N TRP A 655 26.51 -11.58 -26.58
CA TRP A 655 27.55 -10.83 -25.87
C TRP A 655 28.74 -11.71 -25.48
N ASP A 656 28.46 -12.86 -24.87
CA ASP A 656 29.49 -13.81 -24.43
C ASP A 656 30.27 -14.42 -25.61
N ALA A 657 29.66 -14.44 -26.81
CA ALA A 657 30.31 -14.84 -28.06
C ALA A 657 31.02 -13.68 -28.79
N GLY A 658 31.06 -12.48 -28.20
CA GLY A 658 31.68 -11.29 -28.79
C GLY A 658 30.86 -10.61 -29.89
N ARG A 659 29.58 -10.99 -30.07
CA ARG A 659 28.66 -10.34 -31.00
C ARG A 659 27.94 -9.18 -30.29
N LEU A 660 28.05 -7.98 -30.87
CA LEU A 660 27.54 -6.73 -30.29
C LEU A 660 26.22 -6.30 -30.94
N ASP A 661 25.27 -7.24 -31.01
CA ASP A 661 23.96 -7.02 -31.63
C ASP A 661 23.00 -6.36 -30.62
N PHE A 662 22.92 -5.03 -30.66
CA PHE A 662 22.08 -4.27 -29.74
C PHE A 662 20.63 -4.17 -30.20
N LEU A 663 19.72 -4.53 -29.30
CA LEU A 663 18.27 -4.50 -29.46
C LEU A 663 17.68 -3.33 -28.68
N GLY A 664 16.65 -2.70 -29.23
CA GLY A 664 15.76 -1.79 -28.52
C GLY A 664 14.71 -2.54 -27.71
N LEU A 665 14.06 -1.83 -26.78
CA LEU A 665 13.06 -2.43 -25.89
C LEU A 665 11.90 -3.12 -26.64
N HIS A 666 11.54 -2.63 -27.83
CA HIS A 666 10.41 -3.17 -28.61
C HIS A 666 10.75 -4.48 -29.34
N GLU A 667 12.04 -4.78 -29.51
CA GLU A 667 12.56 -5.94 -30.25
C GLU A 667 12.74 -7.18 -29.37
N LEU A 668 12.64 -7.03 -28.04
CA LEU A 668 12.84 -8.13 -27.12
C LEU A 668 11.76 -9.20 -27.27
N VAL A 669 12.16 -10.45 -27.14
CA VAL A 669 11.29 -11.64 -27.17
C VAL A 669 11.37 -12.41 -25.85
N ASP A 670 10.39 -13.27 -25.61
CA ASP A 670 10.30 -14.06 -24.39
C ASP A 670 11.33 -15.21 -24.43
N GLY A 671 12.01 -15.47 -23.32
CA GLY A 671 12.94 -16.60 -23.17
C GLY A 671 14.41 -16.20 -22.95
N PRO A 672 15.06 -15.45 -23.86
CA PRO A 672 16.47 -15.11 -23.70
C PRO A 672 16.75 -14.18 -22.52
N LEU A 673 17.97 -14.27 -22.00
CA LEU A 673 18.51 -13.31 -21.03
C LEU A 673 19.21 -12.17 -21.78
N TYR A 674 18.98 -10.95 -21.32
CA TYR A 674 19.53 -9.74 -21.93
C TYR A 674 20.34 -8.94 -20.93
N TYR A 675 21.54 -8.52 -21.33
CA TYR A 675 22.26 -7.47 -20.62
C TYR A 675 21.61 -6.11 -20.89
N VAL A 676 21.57 -5.26 -19.86
CA VAL A 676 21.03 -3.89 -19.96
C VAL A 676 22.13 -2.87 -20.22
N VAL A 677 21.94 -2.06 -21.26
CA VAL A 677 22.69 -0.84 -21.54
C VAL A 677 21.73 0.34 -21.45
N VAL A 678 22.09 1.39 -20.74
CA VAL A 678 21.16 2.49 -20.44
C VAL A 678 21.77 3.86 -20.73
N THR A 679 20.93 4.75 -21.25
CA THR A 679 21.20 6.19 -21.32
C THR A 679 20.26 6.97 -20.40
N THR A 680 20.82 7.75 -19.48
CA THR A 680 20.07 8.47 -18.44
C THR A 680 20.23 9.99 -18.56
N ALA A 681 19.26 10.74 -18.01
CA ALA A 681 19.34 12.20 -17.94
C ALA A 681 20.54 12.69 -17.11
N SER A 682 21.04 11.86 -16.19
CA SER A 682 22.22 12.13 -15.37
C SER A 682 23.54 11.96 -16.13
N GLY A 683 23.52 11.63 -17.42
CA GLY A 683 24.73 11.59 -18.25
C GLY A 683 25.45 10.24 -18.25
N LEU A 684 24.82 9.18 -17.74
CA LEU A 684 25.29 7.83 -18.06
C LEU A 684 24.86 7.55 -19.50
N TYR A 685 25.76 7.61 -20.48
CA TYR A 685 25.46 7.40 -21.90
C TYR A 685 25.93 6.01 -22.35
N ARG A 686 25.01 5.21 -22.92
CA ARG A 686 25.23 3.79 -23.26
C ARG A 686 26.01 3.04 -22.18
N TYR A 687 25.62 3.26 -20.94
CA TYR A 687 26.30 2.69 -19.78
C TYR A 687 25.90 1.23 -19.61
N PHE A 688 26.89 0.34 -19.57
CA PHE A 688 26.69 -1.09 -19.37
C PHE A 688 26.43 -1.39 -17.89
N MET A 689 25.21 -1.82 -17.57
CA MET A 689 24.80 -2.08 -16.18
C MET A 689 25.38 -3.37 -15.59
N ASN A 690 25.84 -4.28 -16.46
CA ASN A 690 26.16 -5.67 -16.11
C ASN A 690 25.01 -6.36 -15.35
N ASP A 691 23.76 -6.07 -15.75
CA ASP A 691 22.55 -6.64 -15.19
C ASP A 691 21.85 -7.48 -16.24
N LEU A 692 21.41 -8.69 -15.85
CA LEU A 692 20.64 -9.59 -16.68
C LEU A 692 19.15 -9.46 -16.36
N VAL A 693 18.37 -9.23 -17.41
CA VAL A 693 16.90 -9.19 -17.35
C VAL A 693 16.31 -10.20 -18.32
N ILE A 694 15.06 -10.57 -18.06
CA ILE A 694 14.25 -11.38 -18.97
C ILE A 694 12.92 -10.66 -19.25
N VAL A 695 12.35 -10.89 -20.42
CA VAL A 695 10.98 -10.47 -20.72
C VAL A 695 10.01 -11.42 -20.02
N ASP A 696 9.04 -10.84 -19.32
CA ASP A 696 8.02 -11.60 -18.58
C ASP A 696 6.65 -10.95 -18.81
N GLY A 697 6.06 -11.25 -19.96
CA GLY A 697 4.79 -10.65 -20.38
C GLY A 697 4.91 -9.23 -20.96
N ARG A 698 3.76 -8.64 -21.28
CA ARG A 698 3.66 -7.36 -22.01
C ARG A 698 2.52 -6.50 -21.50
N LEU A 699 2.71 -5.18 -21.53
CA LEU A 699 1.63 -4.21 -21.41
C LEU A 699 1.47 -3.49 -22.76
N ALA A 700 0.36 -3.74 -23.44
CA ALA A 700 0.18 -3.34 -24.84
C ALA A 700 1.35 -3.85 -25.70
N ALA A 701 2.14 -2.97 -26.33
CA ALA A 701 3.27 -3.37 -27.17
C ALA A 701 4.61 -3.47 -26.40
N THR A 702 4.67 -2.99 -25.15
CA THR A 702 5.90 -2.91 -24.36
C THR A 702 6.18 -4.20 -23.59
N PRO A 703 7.37 -4.81 -23.77
CA PRO A 703 7.88 -5.86 -22.89
C PRO A 703 7.97 -5.40 -21.44
N LEU A 704 7.47 -6.24 -20.54
CA LEU A 704 7.72 -6.08 -19.11
C LEU A 704 9.03 -6.79 -18.77
N LEU A 705 9.84 -6.17 -17.92
CA LEU A 705 11.17 -6.68 -17.58
C LEU A 705 11.18 -7.19 -16.15
N ARG A 706 11.79 -8.36 -15.95
CA ARG A 706 12.11 -8.91 -14.64
C ARG A 706 13.62 -8.99 -14.49
N PHE A 707 14.13 -8.42 -13.41
CA PHE A 707 15.54 -8.57 -13.03
C PHE A 707 15.80 -10.02 -12.61
N VAL A 708 16.88 -10.59 -13.12
CA VAL A 708 17.29 -11.97 -12.80
C VAL A 708 18.48 -11.93 -11.85
N GLN A 709 19.61 -11.39 -12.32
CA GLN A 709 20.85 -11.30 -11.54
C GLN A 709 21.86 -10.33 -12.14
N LYS A 710 22.98 -10.14 -11.43
CA LYS A 710 24.19 -9.51 -11.99
C LYS A 710 24.86 -10.44 -13.01
N GLY A 711 25.54 -9.85 -13.98
CA GLY A 711 26.34 -10.59 -14.97
C GLY A 711 27.60 -11.23 -14.39
N ARG A 712 28.44 -11.78 -15.28
CA ARG A 712 29.67 -12.50 -14.90
C ARG A 712 30.62 -11.61 -14.09
N GLY A 713 31.33 -12.22 -13.14
CA GLY A 713 32.36 -11.58 -12.32
C GLY A 713 31.84 -10.68 -11.19
N VAL A 714 30.54 -10.72 -10.87
CA VAL A 714 29.93 -9.95 -9.77
C VAL A 714 28.88 -10.76 -9.04
N THR A 715 28.91 -10.77 -7.71
CA THR A 715 27.87 -11.38 -6.87
C THR A 715 27.28 -10.36 -5.90
N SER A 716 26.04 -10.60 -5.47
CA SER A 716 25.46 -9.83 -4.37
C SER A 716 24.45 -10.65 -3.58
N ILE A 717 24.65 -10.68 -2.26
CA ILE A 717 23.80 -11.38 -1.30
C ILE A 717 22.81 -10.41 -0.66
N THR A 718 23.28 -9.29 -0.11
CA THR A 718 22.47 -8.31 0.63
C THR A 718 22.53 -6.89 0.05
N GLY A 719 23.05 -6.77 -1.16
CA GLY A 719 23.15 -5.52 -1.93
C GLY A 719 24.58 -4.98 -2.09
N GLU A 720 25.60 -5.70 -1.63
CA GLU A 720 27.00 -5.24 -1.60
C GLU A 720 27.72 -5.17 -2.95
N LYS A 721 27.29 -5.99 -3.92
CA LYS A 721 27.90 -6.10 -5.26
C LYS A 721 29.41 -6.33 -5.16
N LEU A 722 29.84 -7.52 -4.76
CA LEU A 722 31.24 -7.90 -4.72
C LEU A 722 31.72 -8.24 -6.13
N TYR A 723 32.86 -7.67 -6.55
CA TYR A 723 33.43 -7.89 -7.89
C TYR A 723 34.62 -8.84 -7.84
N GLU A 724 34.79 -9.65 -8.87
CA GLU A 724 35.89 -10.61 -9.00
C GLU A 724 37.26 -9.94 -8.85
N GLY A 725 37.46 -8.77 -9.47
CA GLY A 725 38.71 -8.02 -9.33
C GLY A 725 39.04 -7.66 -7.88
N GLN A 726 38.04 -7.32 -7.07
CA GLN A 726 38.23 -7.04 -5.64
C GLN A 726 38.66 -8.30 -4.87
N VAL A 727 38.14 -9.46 -5.26
CA VAL A 727 38.54 -10.76 -4.67
C VAL A 727 39.96 -11.11 -5.06
N ILE A 728 40.33 -10.98 -6.35
CA ILE A 728 41.68 -11.25 -6.83
C ILE A 728 42.70 -10.33 -6.14
N ASP A 729 42.39 -9.04 -6.00
CA ASP A 729 43.29 -8.09 -5.33
C ASP A 729 43.38 -8.32 -3.81
N ALA A 730 42.30 -8.80 -3.17
CA ALA A 730 42.32 -9.22 -1.77
C ALA A 730 43.15 -10.50 -1.58
N MET A 731 42.99 -11.49 -2.46
CA MET A 731 43.80 -12.72 -2.42
C MET A 731 45.27 -12.41 -2.70
N ARG A 732 45.58 -11.52 -3.65
CA ARG A 732 46.97 -11.10 -3.91
C ARG A 732 47.62 -10.41 -2.70
N GLU A 733 46.87 -9.62 -1.93
CA GLU A 733 47.36 -9.03 -0.67
C GLU A 733 47.69 -10.12 0.36
N LEU A 734 46.93 -11.21 0.35
CA LEU A 734 47.05 -12.33 1.30
C LEU A 734 47.94 -13.46 0.80
N GLU A 735 48.62 -13.30 -0.35
CA GLU A 735 49.40 -14.35 -1.01
C GLU A 735 50.44 -14.99 -0.08
N ALA A 736 51.11 -14.18 0.74
CA ALA A 736 52.11 -14.65 1.70
C ALA A 736 51.52 -15.53 2.83
N ALA A 737 50.21 -15.46 3.07
CA ALA A 737 49.53 -16.25 4.10
C ALA A 737 48.97 -17.57 3.57
N HIS A 738 48.81 -17.73 2.25
CA HIS A 738 48.16 -18.91 1.65
C HIS A 738 48.95 -19.62 0.55
N HIS A 739 49.77 -18.91 -0.22
CA HIS A 739 50.54 -19.42 -1.36
C HIS A 739 49.71 -20.34 -2.28
N ALA A 740 48.51 -19.90 -2.68
CA ALA A 740 47.46 -20.84 -3.07
C ALA A 740 47.63 -21.29 -4.51
N ALA A 741 47.53 -22.59 -4.73
CA ALA A 741 47.50 -23.17 -6.08
C ALA A 741 46.13 -22.95 -6.75
N PHE A 742 45.07 -22.89 -5.95
CA PHE A 742 43.71 -22.69 -6.41
C PHE A 742 42.87 -22.00 -5.33
N TYR A 743 41.99 -21.10 -5.75
CA TYR A 743 40.97 -20.55 -4.85
C TYR A 743 39.70 -20.17 -5.60
N LEU A 744 38.55 -20.28 -4.93
CA LEU A 744 37.26 -19.89 -5.47
C LEU A 744 36.37 -19.35 -4.35
N LEU A 745 35.89 -18.12 -4.50
CA LEU A 745 34.96 -17.50 -3.55
C LEU A 745 33.52 -17.71 -4.03
N LEU A 746 32.71 -18.39 -3.23
CA LEU A 746 31.30 -18.66 -3.53
C LEU A 746 30.37 -17.81 -2.65
N ALA A 747 29.42 -17.12 -3.28
CA ALA A 747 28.36 -16.40 -2.58
C ALA A 747 27.28 -17.39 -2.11
N ASP A 748 27.19 -17.62 -0.80
CA ASP A 748 26.15 -18.44 -0.17
C ASP A 748 25.04 -17.55 0.38
N GLU A 749 24.02 -17.34 -0.45
CA GLU A 749 22.88 -16.50 -0.11
C GLU A 749 22.00 -17.10 0.99
N SER A 750 22.03 -18.42 1.14
CA SER A 750 21.30 -19.08 2.21
C SER A 750 21.98 -18.80 3.56
N ALA A 751 23.30 -18.91 3.65
CA ALA A 751 24.00 -18.62 4.89
C ALA A 751 24.36 -17.13 5.07
N SER A 752 23.84 -16.25 4.18
CA SER A 752 24.15 -14.82 4.09
C SER A 752 25.65 -14.52 4.26
N ARG A 753 26.52 -15.28 3.58
CA ARG A 753 27.98 -15.17 3.70
C ARG A 753 28.71 -15.63 2.45
N TYR A 754 30.00 -15.34 2.40
CA TYR A 754 30.90 -15.86 1.37
C TYR A 754 31.67 -17.09 1.89
N ARG A 755 31.89 -18.08 1.01
CA ARG A 755 32.67 -19.29 1.29
C ARG A 755 33.88 -19.35 0.36
N LEU A 756 35.08 -19.24 0.91
CA LEU A 756 36.31 -19.41 0.14
C LEU A 756 36.71 -20.89 0.17
N TYR A 757 36.84 -21.47 -1.00
CA TYR A 757 37.39 -22.80 -1.20
C TYR A 757 38.83 -22.64 -1.65
N LEU A 758 39.79 -23.15 -0.87
CA LEU A 758 41.21 -22.82 -0.99
C LEU A 758 42.07 -24.08 -1.03
N GLU A 759 42.89 -24.23 -2.04
CA GLU A 759 44.00 -25.19 -2.10
C GLU A 759 45.30 -24.45 -1.73
N PRO A 760 45.77 -24.52 -0.47
CA PRO A 760 46.94 -23.77 -0.04
C PRO A 760 48.23 -24.46 -0.51
N GLY A 761 49.28 -23.67 -0.75
CA GLY A 761 50.63 -24.18 -1.07
C GLY A 761 51.40 -24.70 0.15
N GLY A 762 50.82 -24.59 1.35
CA GLY A 762 51.39 -25.02 2.62
C GLY A 762 50.34 -25.06 3.75
N THR A 763 50.77 -25.16 5.01
CA THR A 763 49.86 -25.06 6.16
C THR A 763 49.32 -23.65 6.32
N CYS A 764 47.99 -23.52 6.38
CA CYS A 764 47.29 -22.25 6.53
C CYS A 764 46.24 -22.38 7.64
N ASP A 765 46.14 -21.35 8.49
CA ASP A 765 45.07 -21.23 9.48
C ASP A 765 43.84 -20.61 8.82
N ALA A 766 42.78 -21.43 8.68
CA ALA A 766 41.55 -21.04 8.00
C ALA A 766 40.83 -19.88 8.69
N ASP A 767 40.88 -19.80 10.01
CA ASP A 767 40.17 -18.76 10.78
C ASP A 767 40.92 -17.43 10.68
N MET A 768 42.24 -17.44 10.86
CA MET A 768 43.07 -16.24 10.68
C MET A 768 42.96 -15.68 9.26
N LEU A 769 42.99 -16.56 8.25
CA LEU A 769 42.84 -16.15 6.86
C LEU A 769 41.41 -15.65 6.57
N ALA A 770 40.38 -16.21 7.19
CA ALA A 770 39.00 -15.74 7.05
C ALA A 770 38.85 -14.29 7.54
N GLU A 771 39.42 -13.98 8.70
CA GLU A 771 39.44 -12.62 9.23
C GLU A 771 40.24 -11.65 8.36
N ALA A 772 41.40 -12.09 7.86
CA ALA A 772 42.24 -11.27 6.99
C ALA A 772 41.53 -10.98 5.65
N LEU A 773 40.87 -11.98 5.07
CA LEU A 773 40.02 -11.82 3.89
C LEU A 773 38.86 -10.86 4.16
N ASP A 774 38.16 -11.00 5.28
CA ASP A 774 37.05 -10.11 5.63
C ASP A 774 37.50 -8.65 5.70
N ARG A 775 38.67 -8.38 6.32
CA ARG A 775 39.28 -7.04 6.37
C ARG A 775 39.68 -6.54 4.99
N ALA A 776 40.31 -7.37 4.17
CA ALA A 776 40.77 -7.01 2.83
C ALA A 776 39.60 -6.70 1.86
N LEU A 777 38.49 -7.42 1.98
CA LEU A 777 37.27 -7.14 1.21
C LEU A 777 36.56 -5.88 1.73
N ALA A 778 36.48 -5.69 3.04
CA ALA A 778 35.86 -4.52 3.66
C ALA A 778 36.60 -3.20 3.37
N SER A 779 37.93 -3.23 3.18
CA SER A 779 38.70 -2.05 2.79
C SER A 779 38.45 -1.63 1.33
N ARG A 780 38.08 -2.59 0.46
CA ARG A 780 37.85 -2.37 -0.97
C ARG A 780 36.39 -2.15 -1.35
N ASN A 781 35.45 -2.67 -0.57
CA ASN A 781 34.03 -2.57 -0.89
C ASN A 781 33.26 -1.96 0.29
N ILE A 782 32.91 -0.67 0.13
CA ILE A 782 32.14 0.10 1.12
C ILE A 782 30.82 -0.58 1.47
N GLU A 783 30.09 -1.09 0.49
CA GLU A 783 28.81 -1.74 0.75
C GLU A 783 29.03 -3.07 1.49
N TYR A 784 30.04 -3.86 1.13
CA TYR A 784 30.40 -5.09 1.85
C TYR A 784 30.68 -4.79 3.33
N ARG A 785 31.54 -3.79 3.60
CA ARG A 785 31.84 -3.32 4.95
C ARG A 785 30.57 -2.93 5.70
N ASP A 786 29.68 -2.17 5.07
CA ASP A 786 28.43 -1.72 5.68
C ASP A 786 27.45 -2.88 5.95
N LYS A 787 27.39 -3.88 5.06
CA LYS A 787 26.57 -5.08 5.29
C LYS A 787 27.15 -5.97 6.39
N ARG A 788 28.48 -6.07 6.50
CA ARG A 788 29.18 -6.75 7.61
C ARG A 788 28.93 -6.04 8.94
N ALA A 789 29.14 -4.72 8.99
CA ALA A 789 28.95 -3.90 10.19
C ALA A 789 27.50 -3.89 10.69
N SER A 790 26.53 -3.93 9.77
CA SER A 790 25.10 -4.03 10.13
C SER A 790 24.64 -5.44 10.54
N GLY A 791 25.50 -6.46 10.40
CA GLY A 791 25.15 -7.86 10.64
C GLY A 791 24.24 -8.49 9.58
N ARG A 792 23.99 -7.79 8.47
CA ARG A 792 23.19 -8.31 7.33
C ARG A 792 23.96 -9.33 6.50
N LEU A 793 25.28 -9.22 6.47
CA LEU A 793 26.20 -10.18 5.86
C LEU A 793 27.08 -10.76 6.99
N HIS A 794 27.16 -12.08 7.09
CA HIS A 794 27.99 -12.76 8.09
C HIS A 794 29.45 -12.91 7.61
N ALA A 795 30.34 -13.24 8.56
CA ALA A 795 31.75 -13.41 8.27
C ALA A 795 31.98 -14.48 7.19
N PRO A 796 32.96 -14.27 6.29
CA PRO A 796 33.32 -15.30 5.34
C PRO A 796 33.89 -16.52 6.08
N VAL A 797 33.75 -17.68 5.45
CA VAL A 797 34.33 -18.93 5.96
C VAL A 797 35.27 -19.52 4.93
N ILE A 798 36.34 -20.16 5.39
CA ILE A 798 37.33 -20.78 4.51
C ILE A 798 37.25 -22.30 4.67
N THR A 799 37.23 -22.99 3.54
CA THR A 799 37.34 -24.45 3.47
C THR A 799 38.66 -24.79 2.79
N ILE A 800 39.57 -25.40 3.56
CA ILE A 800 40.86 -25.88 3.07
C ILE A 800 40.65 -27.19 2.31
N LEU A 801 41.25 -27.27 1.12
CA LEU A 801 41.10 -28.37 0.19
C LEU A 801 42.38 -29.19 0.08
N ARG A 802 42.22 -30.46 -0.27
CA ARG A 802 43.33 -31.36 -0.59
C ARG A 802 43.98 -30.95 -1.93
N PRO A 803 45.31 -31.16 -2.09
CA PRO A 803 46.01 -30.87 -3.34
C PRO A 803 45.40 -31.56 -4.56
N GLY A 804 45.44 -30.89 -5.73
CA GLY A 804 44.94 -31.38 -7.01
C GLY A 804 43.48 -31.04 -7.31
N VAL A 805 42.81 -30.29 -6.43
CA VAL A 805 41.41 -29.88 -6.63
C VAL A 805 41.28 -28.85 -7.76
N GLY A 806 42.26 -27.96 -7.96
CA GLY A 806 42.24 -27.01 -9.07
C GLY A 806 42.20 -27.70 -10.44
N ASP A 807 42.98 -28.77 -10.60
CA ASP A 807 42.96 -29.59 -11.82
C ASP A 807 41.64 -30.36 -11.97
N ALA A 808 41.11 -30.93 -10.88
CA ALA A 808 39.80 -31.60 -10.89
C ALA A 808 38.68 -30.62 -11.28
N PHE A 809 38.71 -29.40 -10.75
CA PHE A 809 37.77 -28.33 -11.09
C PHE A 809 37.87 -27.93 -12.57
N LYS A 810 39.11 -27.78 -13.07
CA LYS A 810 39.36 -27.54 -14.50
C LYS A 810 38.75 -28.65 -15.36
N GLN A 811 39.05 -29.92 -15.08
CA GLN A 811 38.50 -31.06 -15.82
C GLN A 811 36.97 -31.11 -15.80
N HIS A 812 36.37 -30.85 -14.63
CA HIS A 812 34.91 -30.76 -14.49
C HIS A 812 34.31 -29.67 -15.40
N THR A 813 34.98 -28.52 -15.50
CA THR A 813 34.48 -27.38 -16.30
C THR A 813 34.66 -27.62 -17.80
N LEU A 814 35.76 -28.26 -18.21
CA LEU A 814 36.00 -28.68 -19.60
C LEU A 814 34.96 -29.72 -20.07
N ALA A 815 34.64 -30.70 -19.22
CA ALA A 815 33.60 -31.70 -19.49
C ALA A 815 32.21 -31.09 -19.72
N ARG A 816 31.97 -29.86 -19.24
CA ARG A 816 30.73 -29.10 -19.42
C ARG A 816 30.78 -28.10 -20.59
N GLY A 817 31.79 -28.22 -21.46
CA GLY A 817 31.83 -27.52 -22.74
C GLY A 817 32.77 -26.31 -22.82
N GLN A 818 33.57 -26.03 -21.80
CA GLN A 818 34.63 -25.00 -21.90
C GLN A 818 35.81 -25.56 -22.71
N ARG A 819 36.38 -24.77 -23.64
CA ARG A 819 37.52 -25.19 -24.47
C ARG A 819 38.83 -25.06 -23.69
N GLU A 820 39.68 -26.09 -23.74
CA GLU A 820 40.92 -26.17 -22.96
C GLU A 820 41.90 -25.03 -23.20
N GLY A 821 42.13 -24.65 -24.46
CA GLY A 821 43.02 -23.54 -24.83
C GLY A 821 42.54 -22.14 -24.41
N GLN A 822 41.34 -22.03 -23.84
CA GLN A 822 40.75 -20.77 -23.35
C GLN A 822 40.27 -20.89 -21.90
N PHE A 823 40.74 -21.90 -21.16
CA PHE A 823 40.33 -22.11 -19.78
C PHE A 823 40.77 -20.93 -18.89
N LYS A 824 39.78 -20.14 -18.48
CA LYS A 824 39.84 -19.19 -17.38
C LYS A 824 38.63 -19.48 -16.50
N TYR A 825 38.85 -19.66 -15.21
CA TYR A 825 37.75 -19.78 -14.26
C TYR A 825 37.50 -18.43 -13.60
N LEU A 826 36.25 -18.21 -13.19
CA LEU A 826 35.87 -17.03 -12.42
C LEU A 826 36.25 -17.28 -10.96
N ALA A 827 37.02 -16.40 -10.35
CA ALA A 827 37.39 -16.51 -8.93
C ALA A 827 36.23 -16.16 -7.97
N LEU A 828 35.12 -15.65 -8.51
CA LEU A 828 33.91 -15.29 -7.79
C LEU A 828 32.66 -15.73 -8.56
N GLN A 829 31.79 -16.51 -7.91
CA GLN A 829 30.49 -16.92 -8.47
C GLN A 829 29.46 -17.23 -7.38
N TYR A 830 28.20 -17.42 -7.77
CA TYR A 830 27.17 -17.86 -6.82
C TYR A 830 27.34 -19.35 -6.48
N LEU A 831 27.10 -19.73 -5.21
CA LEU A 831 27.17 -21.13 -4.78
C LEU A 831 26.23 -22.04 -5.60
N ARG A 832 25.01 -21.57 -5.89
CA ARG A 832 24.01 -22.30 -6.70
C ARG A 832 24.44 -22.55 -8.16
N GLU A 833 25.40 -21.78 -8.68
CA GLU A 833 25.92 -21.93 -10.05
C GLU A 833 27.12 -22.88 -10.08
N CYS A 834 27.71 -23.19 -8.91
CA CYS A 834 28.81 -24.11 -8.80
C CYS A 834 28.31 -25.55 -8.75
N ALA A 835 28.50 -26.29 -9.84
CA ALA A 835 28.16 -27.71 -9.92
C ALA A 835 29.26 -28.65 -9.40
N PHE A 836 30.42 -28.09 -9.00
CA PHE A 836 31.55 -28.86 -8.49
C PHE A 836 31.42 -29.06 -6.98
N ASP A 837 31.50 -30.31 -6.53
CA ASP A 837 31.39 -30.67 -5.13
C ASP A 837 32.75 -30.58 -4.42
N PHE A 838 33.00 -29.42 -3.80
CA PHE A 838 34.20 -29.17 -3.02
C PHE A 838 34.26 -29.93 -1.69
N ASP A 839 33.13 -30.35 -1.13
CA ASP A 839 33.10 -31.02 0.18
C ASP A 839 33.83 -32.36 0.12
N THR A 840 33.80 -33.04 -1.04
CA THR A 840 34.58 -34.27 -1.27
C THR A 840 36.09 -34.07 -1.19
N TRP A 841 36.57 -32.83 -1.34
CA TRP A 841 37.99 -32.45 -1.34
C TRP A 841 38.44 -31.79 -0.04
N ARG A 842 37.56 -31.68 0.95
CA ARG A 842 37.88 -31.04 2.23
C ARG A 842 39.06 -31.75 2.93
N GLN A 843 40.01 -30.98 3.43
CA GLN A 843 40.98 -31.48 4.42
C GLN A 843 40.26 -31.66 5.76
N GLY A 844 40.44 -32.82 6.37
CA GLY A 844 39.78 -33.20 7.63
C GLY A 844 40.27 -32.41 8.83
#